data_AF-A0A1D6QDQ1-F1
#
_entry.id   AF-A0A1D6QDQ1-F1
#
_cell.length_a   1.000
_cell.length_b   1.000
_cell.length_c   1.000
_cell.angle_alpha   90.00
_cell.angle_beta   90.00
_cell.angle_gamma   90.00
#
_symmetry.space_group_name_H-M   'P 1'
#
loop_
_entity.id
_entity.type
_entity.pdbx_description
1 polymer ?
#
loop_
_entity_poly.entity_id
_entity_poly.type
_entity_poly.pdbx_seq_one_letter_code
_entity_poly.pdbx_strand_id
1 'polypeptide(L)'
;MEAAAADLIAALSSPSSFAGLYSRFAAYLQPFTPYLHSSNPNTKPPQKRATKQNKQPPPPDAATLRPLAKRFLPFLGRALHLLPPLVRACPVSGDKGGEAADELLEIYGLLLDCLEAISPCLAGKPYSVLLQRGRFICCLESRGHFARASAEAAATLDALRSALSPPTTSTKSRRGAAGVDPVLLPDPGSAGEAGTDPEVTLLAVELTVCLANCSSKGKVKEPTPYERLISLFKQLKPWLRILTNEVSRKYLPLLMNAMSRCTLFLVSESSLFNTDLVHGFCRYTMQECVGEGMIELLPAIARKICSSVDLTWGGSTQLLLHVLKTVTDSVVRLKDDLPKSVNELLVFVAYFCRFILSANRDLSVGASELLYKQGGYFSEVSSPTASMLLLYATGLYLSAQQAESEIPPYLSVGIPKDQKYLHALEKGLGTLARCPHDNTSLVTYLDSLEFISKILSQQVNTLWKDFSEGKPTHYSGNMDYVLTALHQFIDSSFTSFSCRQMSQGDNERQHEQHGTLLTVLVSAIKFSFLTKKDIQKSLGFIVCAISSKWFTLEELKFLIPSLGNIGVTLHNTGHVKEAPKALELCCQTIWAHISLFYYRLSSRTKGNDIMTDLSMDTLKDMDIILDAFSRIAKMVDALCRCGTEIETPLVIVAKSLSIMLPDGDNSEYNKCSFILIKAWVKAVHKDFRDTKVDDAPLLYPFLLKYRSPWPIKLIGLIVEQELLAYGLTEARSIEFCSKMQIRIIDVLLHKIYCTKEHFLERSRVLIRKAGALRASGVENIKNCLESLRDAISLLQKISHDSTRTNTTANNQLAIAYCLYAQCAQEDKLGGEVIFDSAEKALNLWLDMEAFDHSSSDMVLQQPSKTIVPLICFLVDLLSMKGCFELQFKLCKVMIMIWKQEKLPIEKLLSLLFTSGRLSHACCYLPLDERFLSIAKEHLGVCCHDIEFWINCFKGDHPSLCMFLQRTLPSALFIPQSCKHPFGRQFSFVTSVDEVSKVASSLVSGDTSNEQSTFLAGCLYYDLSEKVFSRGQLFQAFSYGNKALHLRKKLLKKKFKINSGISGNMERQHCGQDISLEVCGPTIVEIWPNSSSSVNTKDFFLTPWNVLRCYLESTLQVAMMHELIGNGAEAEVLLQTGKEISNFHGLSVFCIVFTSFLGQLYCKRQLWDEAESELNYARDLVKNDATISLFAW
;
A
#
# COMPACT_ATOMS: atom_id res chain seq x y z
N MET A 1 79.91 25.92 31.85
CA MET A 1 79.75 25.08 30.64
C MET A 1 79.12 23.72 30.95
N GLU A 2 79.59 22.95 31.94
CA GLU A 2 78.88 21.72 32.39
C GLU A 2 77.49 22.01 32.97
N ALA A 3 77.34 23.12 33.70
CA ALA A 3 76.03 23.60 34.17
C ALA A 3 75.04 23.90 33.02
N ALA A 4 75.53 24.40 31.88
CA ALA A 4 74.69 24.67 30.71
C ALA A 4 74.26 23.37 30.00
N ALA A 5 75.14 22.36 29.96
CA ALA A 5 74.80 21.04 29.45
C ALA A 5 73.73 20.35 30.31
N ALA A 6 73.88 20.41 31.63
CA ALA A 6 72.92 19.85 32.59
C ALA A 6 71.56 20.55 32.52
N ASP A 7 71.55 21.87 32.38
CA ASP A 7 70.34 22.69 32.21
C ASP A 7 69.59 22.34 30.91
N LEU A 8 70.30 22.19 29.78
CA LEU A 8 69.68 21.76 28.51
C LEU A 8 69.11 20.33 28.56
N ILE A 9 69.79 19.40 29.24
CA ILE A 9 69.28 18.03 29.44
C ILE A 9 68.07 18.01 30.41
N ALA A 10 68.09 18.85 31.45
CA ALA A 10 66.96 19.02 32.35
C ALA A 10 65.73 19.62 31.64
N ALA A 11 65.96 20.59 30.74
CA ALA A 11 64.91 21.18 29.90
C ALA A 11 64.26 20.15 28.97
N LEU A 12 65.01 19.15 28.46
CA LEU A 12 64.43 18.02 27.73
C LEU A 12 63.69 17.03 28.65
N SER A 13 64.16 16.83 29.88
CA SER A 13 63.60 15.83 30.81
C SER A 13 62.33 16.30 31.54
N SER A 14 62.15 17.61 31.75
CA SER A 14 60.99 18.22 32.42
C SER A 14 60.64 19.59 31.79
N PRO A 15 60.09 19.61 30.56
CA PRO A 15 59.87 20.85 29.82
C PRO A 15 58.73 21.70 30.42
N SER A 16 59.02 22.95 30.80
CA SER A 16 58.03 23.96 31.20
C SER A 16 57.47 24.77 30.01
N SER A 17 58.28 24.92 28.95
CA SER A 17 57.91 25.46 27.63
C SER A 17 58.97 25.01 26.60
N PHE A 18 58.54 24.69 25.38
CA PHE A 18 59.44 24.32 24.29
C PHE A 18 59.93 25.53 23.48
N ALA A 19 59.22 26.66 23.56
CA ALA A 19 59.50 27.86 22.77
C ALA A 19 60.89 28.45 23.05
N GLY A 20 61.71 28.57 22.00
CA GLY A 20 63.06 29.14 22.06
C GLY A 20 64.15 28.17 22.54
N LEU A 21 63.80 26.91 22.79
CA LEU A 21 64.74 25.84 23.17
C LEU A 21 65.77 25.57 22.06
N TYR A 22 65.39 25.64 20.79
CA TYR A 22 66.33 25.43 19.67
C TYR A 22 67.46 26.46 19.69
N SER A 23 67.15 27.74 19.95
CA SER A 23 68.16 28.79 20.00
C SER A 23 69.19 28.57 21.13
N ARG A 24 68.77 28.01 22.28
CA ARG A 24 69.65 27.63 23.39
C ARG A 24 70.56 26.45 23.03
N PHE A 25 70.03 25.44 22.34
CA PHE A 25 70.82 24.31 21.83
C PHE A 25 71.83 24.76 20.76
N ALA A 26 71.40 25.59 19.81
CA ALA A 26 72.26 26.15 18.76
C ALA A 26 73.39 27.02 19.35
N ALA A 27 73.11 27.84 20.36
CA ALA A 27 74.12 28.63 21.06
C ALA A 27 75.14 27.75 21.80
N TYR A 28 74.70 26.67 22.44
CA TYR A 28 75.60 25.72 23.12
C TYR A 28 76.48 24.92 22.14
N LEU A 29 75.93 24.60 20.96
CA LEU A 29 76.60 23.83 19.90
C LEU A 29 77.34 24.71 18.87
N GLN A 30 77.41 26.03 19.09
CA GLN A 30 78.12 26.97 18.22
C GLN A 30 79.57 26.55 17.86
N PRO A 31 80.34 25.85 18.73
CA PRO A 31 81.65 25.33 18.34
C PRO A 31 81.65 24.34 17.16
N PHE A 32 80.51 23.75 16.81
CA PHE A 32 80.35 22.86 15.64
C PHE A 32 80.06 23.62 14.34
N THR A 33 79.62 24.88 14.39
CA THR A 33 79.20 25.67 13.23
C THR A 33 80.19 25.66 12.04
N PRO A 34 81.53 25.68 12.21
CA PRO A 34 82.47 25.60 11.08
C PRO A 34 82.48 24.25 10.34
N TYR A 35 81.93 23.21 10.95
CA TYR A 35 81.97 21.82 10.48
C TYR A 35 80.59 21.30 10.03
N LEU A 36 79.53 22.08 10.24
CA LEU A 36 78.18 21.77 9.78
C LEU A 36 77.97 22.34 8.37
N HIS A 37 77.42 21.54 7.46
CA HIS A 37 77.00 22.04 6.15
C HIS A 37 75.77 22.96 6.35
N SER A 38 75.82 24.20 5.86
CA SER A 38 74.70 25.13 5.99
C SER A 38 73.51 24.71 5.14
N SER A 39 72.56 24.00 5.75
CA SER A 39 71.29 23.65 5.15
C SER A 39 70.27 24.77 5.46
N ASN A 40 70.24 25.83 4.66
CA ASN A 40 69.24 26.89 4.80
C ASN A 40 68.25 26.83 3.62
N PRO A 41 67.03 26.29 3.78
CA PRO A 41 66.05 26.20 2.70
C PRO A 41 65.09 27.39 2.80
N ASN A 42 65.55 28.62 2.55
CA ASN A 42 64.66 29.72 2.19
C ASN A 42 65.44 30.92 1.65
N THR A 43 65.56 31.01 0.33
CA THR A 43 65.68 32.29 -0.40
C THR A 43 65.27 32.08 -1.85
N LYS A 44 64.44 33.01 -2.36
CA LYS A 44 64.01 33.13 -3.78
C LYS A 44 65.22 33.11 -4.76
N PRO A 45 65.02 32.74 -6.04
CA PRO A 45 66.12 32.40 -6.93
C PRO A 45 66.90 33.64 -7.39
N PRO A 46 68.25 33.61 -7.44
CA PRO A 46 69.00 34.57 -8.23
C PRO A 46 69.22 34.06 -9.66
N GLN A 47 69.27 35.02 -10.58
CA GLN A 47 69.41 34.86 -12.02
C GLN A 47 70.76 34.24 -12.44
N LYS A 48 70.70 33.58 -13.60
CA LYS A 48 71.81 33.03 -14.40
C LYS A 48 73.07 33.91 -14.42
N ARG A 49 74.23 33.31 -14.10
CA ARG A 49 75.51 33.56 -14.81
C ARG A 49 76.49 32.39 -14.61
N ALA A 50 77.28 32.17 -15.65
CA ALA A 50 78.13 31.01 -15.89
C ALA A 50 79.41 30.96 -15.04
N THR A 51 80.06 29.78 -15.09
CA THR A 51 81.50 29.48 -14.84
C THR A 51 82.04 29.51 -13.40
N LYS A 52 82.24 28.32 -12.81
CA LYS A 52 83.53 27.62 -12.65
C LYS A 52 83.37 26.45 -11.65
N GLN A 53 83.96 25.30 -11.98
CA GLN A 53 84.08 24.15 -11.07
C GLN A 53 84.82 24.58 -9.79
N ASN A 54 84.14 24.54 -8.65
CA ASN A 54 84.81 24.50 -7.35
C ASN A 54 84.86 23.06 -6.88
N LYS A 55 86.09 22.56 -6.71
CA LYS A 55 86.41 21.32 -6.01
C LYS A 55 85.80 21.36 -4.60
N GLN A 56 85.26 20.23 -4.14
CA GLN A 56 84.93 20.01 -2.73
C GLN A 56 86.13 20.40 -1.84
N PRO A 57 85.91 21.09 -0.71
CA PRO A 57 86.96 21.24 0.30
C PRO A 57 87.32 19.85 0.87
N PRO A 58 88.59 19.61 1.26
CA PRO A 58 89.01 18.34 1.87
C PRO A 58 88.29 18.12 3.22
N PRO A 59 88.12 16.86 3.66
CA PRO A 59 87.51 16.56 4.95
C PRO A 59 88.27 17.24 6.09
N PRO A 60 87.59 17.73 7.14
CA PRO A 60 88.24 18.39 8.28
C PRO A 60 89.22 17.45 8.98
N ASP A 61 90.39 17.98 9.34
CA ASP A 61 91.48 17.23 9.98
C ASP A 61 91.01 16.62 11.32
N ALA A 62 91.19 15.32 11.53
CA ALA A 62 90.74 14.63 12.75
C ALA A 62 91.34 15.21 14.05
N ALA A 63 92.43 15.97 13.95
CA ALA A 63 93.07 16.68 15.05
C ALA A 63 92.23 17.86 15.60
N THR A 64 91.45 18.56 14.77
CA THR A 64 90.63 19.71 15.20
C THR A 64 89.27 19.27 15.77
N LEU A 65 88.77 18.11 15.36
CA LEU A 65 87.49 17.54 15.81
C LEU A 65 87.60 16.70 17.10
N ARG A 66 88.78 16.13 17.40
CA ARG A 66 89.00 15.29 18.60
C ARG A 66 88.72 16.01 19.95
N PRO A 67 89.09 17.29 20.15
CA PRO A 67 88.71 18.04 21.35
C PRO A 67 87.20 18.27 21.48
N LEU A 68 86.49 18.48 20.36
CA LEU A 68 85.03 18.62 20.33
C LEU A 68 84.34 17.29 20.65
N ALA A 69 84.81 16.19 20.07
CA ALA A 69 84.30 14.85 20.34
C ALA A 69 84.41 14.50 21.84
N LYS A 70 85.59 14.68 22.46
CA LYS A 70 85.79 14.41 23.89
C LYS A 70 84.88 15.25 24.80
N ARG A 71 84.60 16.49 24.39
CA ARG A 71 83.84 17.45 25.17
C ARG A 71 82.32 17.28 25.08
N PHE A 72 81.79 17.03 23.88
CA PHE A 72 80.35 17.07 23.62
C PHE A 72 79.69 15.70 23.47
N LEU A 73 80.45 14.61 23.25
CA LEU A 73 79.88 13.27 23.05
C LEU A 73 78.97 12.79 24.21
N PRO A 74 79.30 12.97 25.51
CA PRO A 74 78.41 12.56 26.60
C PRO A 74 77.07 13.32 26.60
N PHE A 75 77.10 14.60 26.21
CA PHE A 75 75.90 15.43 26.07
C PHE A 75 75.06 15.00 24.87
N LEU A 76 75.68 14.85 23.69
CA LEU A 76 75.01 14.39 22.46
C LEU A 76 74.35 13.02 22.69
N GLY A 77 75.06 12.07 23.32
CA GLY A 77 74.53 10.74 23.62
C GLY A 77 73.31 10.76 24.56
N ARG A 78 73.33 11.57 25.62
CA ARG A 78 72.17 11.71 26.53
C ARG A 78 71.00 12.42 25.85
N ALA A 79 71.24 13.50 25.10
CA ALA A 79 70.18 14.23 24.41
C ALA A 79 69.48 13.36 23.35
N LEU A 80 70.25 12.66 22.51
CA LEU A 80 69.73 11.77 21.46
C LEU A 80 68.98 10.55 22.02
N HIS A 81 69.25 10.13 23.27
CA HIS A 81 68.48 9.08 23.93
C HIS A 81 67.12 9.58 24.43
N LEU A 82 67.02 10.83 24.88
CA LEU A 82 65.80 11.41 25.44
C LEU A 82 64.81 11.89 24.36
N LEU A 83 65.32 12.35 23.21
CA LEU A 83 64.51 12.97 22.18
C LEU A 83 63.48 12.05 21.49
N PRO A 84 63.78 10.80 21.10
CA PRO A 84 62.82 9.94 20.42
C PRO A 84 61.49 9.71 21.17
N PRO A 85 61.48 9.34 22.47
CA PRO A 85 60.23 9.18 23.21
C PRO A 85 59.50 10.51 23.43
N LEU A 86 60.23 11.62 23.65
CA LEU A 86 59.63 12.96 23.81
C LEU A 86 58.93 13.41 22.54
N VAL A 87 59.61 13.28 21.39
CA VAL A 87 59.05 13.61 20.08
C VAL A 87 57.86 12.71 19.76
N ARG A 88 57.78 11.47 20.25
CA ARG A 88 56.59 10.60 20.04
C ARG A 88 55.43 10.88 21.01
N ALA A 89 55.68 11.50 22.17
CA ALA A 89 54.67 11.80 23.18
C ALA A 89 53.87 13.10 22.92
N CYS A 90 54.34 14.01 22.07
CA CYS A 90 53.61 15.25 21.75
C CYS A 90 52.23 14.99 21.10
N PRO A 91 51.19 15.81 21.36
CA PRO A 91 49.87 15.66 20.73
C PRO A 91 49.91 15.91 19.20
N VAL A 92 49.12 15.18 18.42
CA VAL A 92 49.12 15.27 16.94
C VAL A 92 48.20 16.38 16.40
N SER A 93 47.29 16.95 17.20
CA SER A 93 46.32 17.96 16.73
C SER A 93 46.23 19.20 17.65
N GLY A 94 46.55 20.36 17.08
CA GLY A 94 46.37 21.69 17.67
C GLY A 94 47.54 22.61 17.31
N ASP A 95 47.29 23.87 16.95
CA ASP A 95 48.31 24.84 16.50
C ASP A 95 49.50 24.97 17.47
N LYS A 96 49.26 24.80 18.79
CA LYS A 96 50.32 24.86 19.81
C LYS A 96 51.10 23.54 20.03
N GLY A 97 50.53 22.41 19.60
CA GLY A 97 51.18 21.09 19.73
C GLY A 97 52.17 20.80 18.60
N GLY A 98 51.95 21.39 17.42
CA GLY A 98 52.86 21.31 16.26
C GLY A 98 54.17 22.06 16.50
N GLU A 99 54.10 23.31 16.96
CA GLU A 99 55.30 24.16 17.18
C GLU A 99 56.31 23.53 18.16
N ALA A 100 55.82 22.90 19.23
CA ALA A 100 56.68 22.21 20.20
C ALA A 100 57.37 20.96 19.62
N ALA A 101 56.67 20.18 18.78
CA ALA A 101 57.25 19.01 18.14
C ALA A 101 58.25 19.42 17.04
N ASP A 102 57.96 20.48 16.29
CA ASP A 102 58.83 21.04 15.27
C ASP A 102 60.16 21.51 15.88
N GLU A 103 60.09 22.23 17.00
CA GLU A 103 61.28 22.72 17.69
C GLU A 103 62.16 21.58 18.24
N LEU A 104 61.55 20.51 18.75
CA LEU A 104 62.28 19.29 19.15
C LEU A 104 62.88 18.53 17.96
N LEU A 105 62.20 18.51 16.81
CA LEU A 105 62.72 17.90 15.58
C LEU A 105 63.92 18.69 15.02
N GLU A 106 63.91 20.02 15.09
CA GLU A 106 65.07 20.84 14.72
C GLU A 106 66.26 20.61 15.66
N ILE A 107 66.02 20.50 16.97
CA ILE A 107 67.06 20.15 17.95
C ILE A 107 67.61 18.76 17.65
N TYR A 108 66.75 17.78 17.35
CA TYR A 108 67.17 16.41 17.03
C TYR A 108 68.03 16.38 15.75
N GLY A 109 67.61 17.07 14.68
CA GLY A 109 68.41 17.21 13.45
C GLY A 109 69.79 17.81 13.73
N LEU A 110 69.84 18.94 14.45
CA LEU A 110 71.10 19.62 14.78
C LEU A 110 72.07 18.74 15.58
N LEU A 111 71.55 17.97 16.54
CA LEU A 111 72.37 17.06 17.36
C LEU A 111 72.93 15.89 16.54
N LEU A 112 72.16 15.39 15.57
CA LEU A 112 72.62 14.36 14.64
C LEU A 112 73.68 14.89 13.68
N ASP A 113 73.53 16.11 13.16
CA ASP A 113 74.54 16.74 12.31
C ASP A 113 75.84 16.97 13.09
N CYS A 114 75.76 17.39 14.36
CA CYS A 114 76.93 17.50 15.25
C CYS A 114 77.57 16.14 15.55
N LEU A 115 76.76 15.08 15.73
CA LEU A 115 77.27 13.72 15.92
C LEU A 115 77.96 13.19 14.66
N GLU A 116 77.44 13.49 13.47
CA GLU A 116 78.04 13.12 12.20
C GLU A 116 79.39 13.83 11.99
N ALA A 117 79.49 15.11 12.33
CA ALA A 117 80.73 15.88 12.23
C ALA A 117 81.88 15.28 13.08
N ILE A 118 81.58 14.66 14.23
CA ILE A 118 82.59 14.00 15.09
C ILE A 118 82.71 12.50 14.87
N SER A 119 81.83 11.90 14.09
CA SER A 119 81.81 10.45 13.79
C SER A 119 83.18 9.88 13.39
N PRO A 120 84.00 10.56 12.56
CA PRO A 120 85.34 10.06 12.19
C PRO A 120 86.31 9.94 13.38
N CYS A 121 86.02 10.58 14.51
CA CYS A 121 86.83 10.54 15.73
C CYS A 121 86.37 9.47 16.74
N LEU A 122 85.28 8.75 16.47
CA LEU A 122 84.68 7.77 17.38
C LEU A 122 85.07 6.34 17.00
N ALA A 123 85.29 5.49 18.01
CA ALA A 123 85.44 4.05 17.79
C ALA A 123 84.03 3.43 17.66
N GLY A 124 83.60 3.14 16.43
CA GLY A 124 82.28 2.58 16.16
C GLY A 124 82.13 2.09 14.73
N LYS A 125 81.05 1.35 14.47
CA LYS A 125 80.69 0.92 13.11
C LYS A 125 80.46 2.15 12.21
N PRO A 126 80.85 2.10 10.92
CA PRO A 126 80.77 3.26 10.01
C PRO A 126 79.35 3.78 9.78
N TYR A 127 78.33 2.97 10.04
CA TYR A 127 76.89 3.30 9.92
C TYR A 127 76.19 3.57 11.26
N SER A 128 76.93 3.64 12.38
CA SER A 128 76.34 3.86 13.72
C SER A 128 75.54 5.16 13.83
N VAL A 129 75.97 6.22 13.15
CA VAL A 129 75.23 7.50 13.06
C VAL A 129 73.99 7.36 12.18
N LEU A 130 74.07 6.56 11.11
CA LEU A 130 72.92 6.30 10.22
C LEU A 130 71.80 5.54 10.95
N LEU A 131 72.14 4.66 11.90
CA LEU A 131 71.15 4.00 12.77
C LEU A 131 70.37 5.01 13.64
N GLN A 132 71.05 6.07 14.13
CA GLN A 132 70.38 7.13 14.89
C GLN A 132 69.58 8.08 13.98
N ARG A 133 70.06 8.35 12.75
CA ARG A 133 69.30 9.08 11.73
C ARG A 133 68.04 8.32 11.31
N GLY A 134 68.06 6.99 11.21
CA GLY A 134 66.88 6.16 10.96
C GLY A 134 65.75 6.36 11.97
N ARG A 135 66.09 6.44 13.26
CA ARG A 135 65.12 6.73 14.35
C ARG A 135 64.51 8.12 14.24
N PHE A 136 65.31 9.11 13.85
CA PHE A 136 64.87 10.47 13.62
C PHE A 136 63.91 10.57 12.42
N ILE A 137 64.24 9.89 11.32
CA ILE A 137 63.37 9.78 10.14
C ILE A 137 62.01 9.19 10.50
N CYS A 138 61.98 8.13 11.31
CA CYS A 138 60.72 7.54 11.80
C CYS A 138 59.89 8.54 12.63
N CYS A 139 60.55 9.37 13.44
CA CYS A 139 59.88 10.44 14.19
C CYS A 139 59.29 11.51 13.25
N LEU A 140 60.05 11.96 12.24
CA LEU A 140 59.56 12.89 11.21
C LEU A 140 58.34 12.33 10.47
N GLU A 141 58.36 11.05 10.07
CA GLU A 141 57.25 10.39 9.41
C GLU A 141 56.00 10.34 10.31
N SER A 142 56.17 9.96 11.59
CA SER A 142 55.07 9.86 12.55
C SER A 142 54.41 11.21 12.86
N ARG A 143 55.14 12.32 12.62
CA ARG A 143 54.69 13.69 12.85
C ARG A 143 54.12 14.37 11.61
N GLY A 144 54.15 13.70 10.45
CA GLY A 144 53.57 14.24 9.22
C GLY A 144 54.50 15.12 8.37
N HIS A 145 55.79 15.25 8.71
CA HIS A 145 56.77 15.99 7.90
C HIS A 145 57.28 15.15 6.72
N PHE A 146 56.38 14.68 5.86
CA PHE A 146 56.67 13.69 4.82
C PHE A 146 57.75 14.15 3.82
N ALA A 147 57.78 15.43 3.44
CA ALA A 147 58.78 15.95 2.51
C ALA A 147 60.20 15.92 3.12
N ARG A 148 60.35 16.37 4.37
CA ARG A 148 61.63 16.36 5.09
C ARG A 148 62.07 14.93 5.41
N ALA A 149 61.16 14.09 5.89
CA ALA A 149 61.41 12.68 6.16
C ALA A 149 61.87 11.94 4.89
N SER A 150 61.25 12.21 3.74
CA SER A 150 61.64 11.59 2.46
C SER A 150 63.03 12.04 1.98
N ALA A 151 63.36 13.33 2.12
CA ALA A 151 64.67 13.85 1.75
C ALA A 151 65.78 13.26 2.65
N GLU A 152 65.53 13.23 3.96
CA GLU A 152 66.44 12.67 4.96
C GLU A 152 66.62 11.16 4.78
N ALA A 153 65.54 10.43 4.48
CA ALA A 153 65.60 9.00 4.19
C ALA A 153 66.36 8.68 2.90
N ALA A 154 66.19 9.49 1.85
CA ALA A 154 66.94 9.34 0.61
C ALA A 154 68.45 9.60 0.82
N ALA A 155 68.79 10.67 1.55
CA ALA A 155 70.18 11.00 1.88
C ALA A 155 70.83 9.92 2.76
N THR A 156 70.11 9.44 3.77
CA THR A 156 70.58 8.37 4.66
C THR A 156 70.77 7.05 3.91
N LEU A 157 69.88 6.73 2.97
CA LEU A 157 70.02 5.56 2.09
C LEU A 157 71.25 5.68 1.16
N ASP A 158 71.51 6.87 0.60
CA ASP A 158 72.70 7.12 -0.22
C ASP A 158 74.01 7.05 0.58
N ALA A 159 74.01 7.56 1.81
CA ALA A 159 75.12 7.44 2.75
C ALA A 159 75.34 5.98 3.19
N LEU A 160 74.25 5.24 3.45
CA LEU A 160 74.31 3.81 3.77
C LEU A 160 74.90 3.01 2.62
N ARG A 161 74.45 3.25 1.39
CA ARG A 161 75.03 2.64 0.18
C ARG A 161 76.52 2.92 0.05
N SER A 162 76.94 4.16 0.32
CA SER A 162 78.35 4.57 0.26
C SER A 162 79.19 3.88 1.33
N ALA A 163 78.64 3.69 2.54
CA ALA A 163 79.30 3.01 3.65
C ALA A 163 79.40 1.49 3.47
N LEU A 164 78.46 0.89 2.70
CA LEU A 164 78.41 -0.55 2.42
C LEU A 164 79.21 -0.96 1.17
N SER A 165 79.71 -0.01 0.38
CA SER A 165 80.47 -0.29 -0.85
C SER A 165 81.96 -0.53 -0.53
N PRO A 166 82.64 -1.51 -1.17
CA PRO A 166 84.04 -1.81 -0.88
C PRO A 166 85.01 -0.68 -1.29
N PRO A 167 86.12 -0.47 -0.57
CA PRO A 167 87.14 0.52 -0.94
C PRO A 167 88.01 -0.03 -2.08
N THR A 168 87.67 0.27 -3.34
CA THR A 168 88.54 -0.03 -4.49
C THR A 168 89.15 1.23 -5.10
N THR A 169 90.46 1.19 -5.32
CA THR A 169 91.25 2.16 -6.07
C THR A 169 90.74 2.33 -7.50
N SER A 170 90.72 3.59 -7.97
CA SER A 170 90.51 4.09 -9.34
C SER A 170 89.08 4.53 -9.71
N THR A 171 88.94 5.84 -9.74
CA THR A 171 87.90 6.64 -10.40
C THR A 171 87.96 6.45 -11.92
N LYS A 172 87.01 5.69 -12.48
CA LYS A 172 86.43 5.99 -13.80
C LYS A 172 84.92 5.80 -13.75
N SER A 173 84.22 6.92 -13.91
CA SER A 173 82.81 7.03 -14.28
C SER A 173 82.44 5.99 -15.34
N ARG A 174 81.67 4.96 -14.96
CA ARG A 174 80.85 4.22 -15.92
C ARG A 174 79.59 5.05 -16.20
N ARG A 175 79.70 5.94 -17.18
CA ARG A 175 78.53 6.37 -17.95
C ARG A 175 78.07 5.17 -18.80
N GLY A 176 76.81 4.79 -18.63
CA GLY A 176 75.98 4.19 -19.68
C GLY A 176 76.12 2.67 -19.89
N ALA A 177 75.18 1.93 -19.31
CA ALA A 177 74.47 0.87 -20.03
C ALA A 177 72.98 1.12 -19.78
N ALA A 178 72.24 1.47 -20.83
CA ALA A 178 70.79 1.62 -20.73
C ALA A 178 70.18 0.25 -20.42
N GLY A 179 69.56 0.10 -19.25
CA GLY A 179 68.84 -1.11 -18.85
C GLY A 179 69.24 -1.76 -17.51
N VAL A 180 70.19 -1.21 -16.75
CA VAL A 180 70.51 -1.72 -15.40
C VAL A 180 69.90 -0.79 -14.35
N ASP A 181 69.02 -1.32 -13.49
CA ASP A 181 68.40 -0.58 -12.38
C ASP A 181 69.48 0.06 -11.50
N PRO A 182 69.30 1.31 -11.03
CA PRO A 182 70.26 1.94 -10.13
C PRO A 182 70.43 1.08 -8.87
N VAL A 183 71.67 0.73 -8.53
CA VAL A 183 71.98 0.03 -7.27
C VAL A 183 71.76 1.02 -6.12
N LEU A 184 70.70 0.76 -5.36
CA LEU A 184 70.26 1.56 -4.20
C LEU A 184 70.70 0.91 -2.89
N LEU A 185 70.71 -0.42 -2.84
CA LEU A 185 71.27 -1.25 -1.78
C LEU A 185 72.16 -2.32 -2.43
N PRO A 186 73.44 -2.46 -2.02
CA PRO A 186 74.29 -3.54 -2.52
C PRO A 186 73.78 -4.90 -2.03
N ASP A 187 74.23 -5.99 -2.65
CA ASP A 187 73.96 -7.35 -2.16
C ASP A 187 74.69 -7.55 -0.81
N PRO A 188 74.06 -8.10 0.24
CA PRO A 188 74.71 -8.34 1.53
C PRO A 188 76.03 -9.12 1.40
N GLY A 189 76.14 -10.06 0.45
CA GLY A 189 77.38 -10.80 0.22
C GLY A 189 78.57 -9.94 -0.23
N SER A 190 78.30 -8.74 -0.77
CA SER A 190 79.31 -7.78 -1.24
C SER A 190 79.66 -6.68 -0.23
N ALA A 191 78.98 -6.66 0.93
CA ALA A 191 79.07 -5.59 1.93
C ALA A 191 80.01 -5.89 3.13
N GLY A 192 80.85 -6.92 3.04
CA GLY A 192 81.78 -7.31 4.10
C GLY A 192 81.10 -7.67 5.42
N GLU A 193 81.72 -7.38 6.58
CA GLU A 193 81.14 -7.67 7.90
C GLU A 193 79.79 -6.99 8.14
N ALA A 194 79.55 -5.82 7.52
CA ALA A 194 78.28 -5.11 7.59
C ALA A 194 77.12 -5.86 6.90
N GLY A 195 77.43 -6.73 5.92
CA GLY A 195 76.48 -7.60 5.23
C GLY A 195 75.90 -8.72 6.09
N THR A 196 76.41 -8.92 7.31
CA THR A 196 75.90 -9.90 8.29
C THR A 196 75.23 -9.24 9.50
N ASP A 197 75.20 -7.90 9.56
CA ASP A 197 74.64 -7.17 10.68
C ASP A 197 73.11 -6.98 10.55
N PRO A 198 72.29 -7.53 11.46
CA PRO A 198 70.85 -7.34 11.42
C PRO A 198 70.43 -5.87 11.58
N GLU A 199 71.23 -5.02 12.25
CA GLU A 199 70.89 -3.59 12.44
C GLU A 199 70.89 -2.82 11.10
N VAL A 200 71.77 -3.20 10.17
CA VAL A 200 71.83 -2.64 8.80
C VAL A 200 70.56 -3.00 8.02
N THR A 201 70.11 -4.26 8.15
CA THR A 201 68.87 -4.72 7.53
C THR A 201 67.65 -3.99 8.10
N LEU A 202 67.58 -3.84 9.43
CA LEU A 202 66.48 -3.12 10.08
C LEU A 202 66.43 -1.65 9.65
N LEU A 203 67.58 -0.98 9.55
CA LEU A 203 67.66 0.38 9.03
C LEU A 203 67.17 0.46 7.58
N ALA A 204 67.60 -0.46 6.71
CA ALA A 204 67.14 -0.50 5.32
C ALA A 204 65.61 -0.72 5.21
N VAL A 205 65.04 -1.56 6.07
CA VAL A 205 63.58 -1.76 6.18
C VAL A 205 62.89 -0.47 6.64
N GLU A 206 63.36 0.18 7.71
CA GLU A 206 62.77 1.40 8.25
C GLU A 206 62.81 2.56 7.25
N LEU A 207 63.93 2.72 6.53
CA LEU A 207 64.07 3.71 5.45
C LEU A 207 63.11 3.44 4.30
N THR A 208 62.97 2.17 3.89
CA THR A 208 62.05 1.77 2.81
C THR A 208 60.58 2.00 3.20
N VAL A 209 60.21 1.62 4.42
CA VAL A 209 58.86 1.86 4.98
C VAL A 209 58.56 3.36 5.07
N CYS A 210 59.52 4.16 5.54
CA CYS A 210 59.37 5.61 5.61
C CYS A 210 59.18 6.22 4.22
N LEU A 211 60.01 5.86 3.23
CA LEU A 211 59.89 6.37 1.86
C LEU A 211 58.53 6.00 1.25
N ALA A 212 58.03 4.78 1.51
CA ALA A 212 56.72 4.33 1.06
C ALA A 212 55.57 5.10 1.74
N ASN A 213 55.63 5.27 3.06
CA ASN A 213 54.63 6.04 3.80
C ASN A 213 54.66 7.53 3.42
N CYS A 214 55.83 8.13 3.23
CA CYS A 214 55.94 9.52 2.77
C CYS A 214 55.36 9.71 1.38
N SER A 215 55.59 8.76 0.48
CA SER A 215 55.04 8.80 -0.89
C SER A 215 53.50 8.71 -0.86
N SER A 216 52.96 7.72 -0.15
CA SER A 216 51.51 7.47 -0.09
C SER A 216 50.74 8.47 0.79
N LYS A 217 51.15 8.68 2.05
CA LYS A 217 50.48 9.62 2.98
C LYS A 217 50.73 11.08 2.61
N GLY A 218 51.90 11.39 2.05
CA GLY A 218 52.22 12.71 1.49
C GLY A 218 51.56 12.99 0.14
N LYS A 219 50.80 12.02 -0.40
CA LYS A 219 50.06 12.11 -1.67
C LYS A 219 50.94 12.58 -2.83
N VAL A 220 52.14 12.03 -2.93
CA VAL A 220 53.12 12.42 -3.95
C VAL A 220 52.62 11.94 -5.32
N LYS A 221 52.51 12.88 -6.26
CA LYS A 221 51.94 12.64 -7.61
C LYS A 221 53.00 12.31 -8.67
N GLU A 222 54.29 12.45 -8.35
CA GLU A 222 55.35 12.08 -9.28
C GLU A 222 55.52 10.55 -9.33
N PRO A 223 55.81 9.97 -10.50
CA PRO A 223 55.97 8.51 -10.65
C PRO A 223 57.32 7.99 -10.13
N THR A 224 58.36 8.83 -10.18
CA THR A 224 59.76 8.47 -9.86
C THR A 224 59.97 7.90 -8.45
N PRO A 225 59.28 8.35 -7.37
CA PRO A 225 59.44 7.77 -6.05
C PRO A 225 58.90 6.34 -5.96
N TYR A 226 57.81 6.03 -6.68
CA TYR A 226 57.20 4.70 -6.68
C TYR A 226 58.04 3.69 -7.47
N GLU A 227 58.63 4.11 -8.59
CA GLU A 227 59.61 3.29 -9.34
C GLU A 227 60.83 2.96 -8.49
N ARG A 228 61.35 3.97 -7.77
CA ARG A 228 62.46 3.79 -6.82
C ARG A 228 62.08 2.82 -5.70
N LEU A 229 60.86 2.89 -5.19
CA LEU A 229 60.37 1.99 -4.15
C LEU A 229 60.30 0.54 -4.63
N ILE A 230 59.80 0.27 -5.84
CA ILE A 230 59.80 -1.10 -6.41
C ILE A 230 61.24 -1.66 -6.45
N SER A 231 62.20 -0.86 -6.92
CA SER A 231 63.60 -1.28 -6.98
C SER A 231 64.17 -1.56 -5.58
N LEU A 232 63.84 -0.72 -4.60
CA LEU A 232 64.23 -0.92 -3.19
C LEU A 232 63.66 -2.20 -2.60
N PHE A 233 62.36 -2.46 -2.78
CA PHE A 233 61.76 -3.69 -2.27
C PHE A 233 62.42 -4.93 -2.88
N LYS A 234 62.78 -4.90 -4.17
CA LYS A 234 63.50 -6.01 -4.83
C LYS A 234 64.90 -6.21 -4.23
N GLN A 235 65.65 -5.13 -4.07
CA GLN A 235 67.02 -5.15 -3.55
C GLN A 235 67.07 -5.46 -2.05
N LEU A 236 65.99 -5.26 -1.30
CA LEU A 236 65.88 -5.55 0.13
C LEU A 236 65.69 -7.05 0.43
N LYS A 237 65.19 -7.85 -0.53
CA LYS A 237 64.89 -9.27 -0.30
C LYS A 237 66.07 -10.11 0.22
N PRO A 238 67.29 -10.01 -0.34
CA PRO A 238 68.43 -10.76 0.18
C PRO A 238 68.79 -10.37 1.62
N TRP A 239 68.57 -9.11 1.99
CA TRP A 239 68.82 -8.61 3.35
C TRP A 239 67.84 -9.16 4.38
N LEU A 240 66.55 -9.31 4.02
CA LEU A 240 65.53 -9.86 4.92
C LEU A 240 65.85 -11.29 5.41
N ARG A 241 66.62 -12.06 4.64
CA ARG A 241 67.06 -13.42 5.00
C ARG A 241 68.08 -13.47 6.14
N ILE A 242 68.69 -12.33 6.48
CA ILE A 242 69.66 -12.21 7.59
C ILE A 242 68.94 -12.11 8.95
N LEU A 243 67.68 -11.65 8.95
CA LEU A 243 66.90 -11.49 10.18
C LEU A 243 66.44 -12.85 10.72
N THR A 244 66.41 -12.98 12.06
CA THR A 244 65.83 -14.17 12.71
C THR A 244 64.32 -14.26 12.45
N ASN A 245 63.75 -15.46 12.55
CA ASN A 245 62.32 -15.73 12.32
C ASN A 245 61.39 -14.90 13.22
N GLU A 246 61.81 -14.54 14.44
CA GLU A 246 61.01 -13.71 15.35
C GLU A 246 61.02 -12.23 14.94
N VAL A 247 62.16 -11.72 14.49
CA VAL A 247 62.33 -10.31 14.09
C VAL A 247 61.67 -10.07 12.72
N SER A 248 61.84 -10.98 11.77
CA SER A 248 61.17 -10.90 10.46
C SER A 248 59.65 -10.87 10.58
N ARG A 249 59.06 -11.65 11.51
CA ARG A 249 57.60 -11.67 11.78
C ARG A 249 57.03 -10.31 12.23
N LYS A 250 57.87 -9.45 12.83
CA LYS A 250 57.48 -8.09 13.26
C LYS A 250 57.56 -7.06 12.12
N TYR A 251 58.58 -7.17 11.26
CA TYR A 251 58.89 -6.13 10.27
C TYR A 251 58.29 -6.40 8.87
N LEU A 252 58.10 -7.67 8.50
CA LEU A 252 57.48 -8.03 7.23
C LEU A 252 56.04 -7.50 7.08
N PRO A 253 55.15 -7.56 8.10
CA PRO A 253 53.84 -6.93 8.02
C PRO A 253 53.88 -5.40 7.88
N LEU A 254 54.89 -4.73 8.44
CA LEU A 254 55.06 -3.28 8.31
C LEU A 254 55.41 -2.90 6.86
N LEU A 255 56.34 -3.66 6.25
CA LEU A 255 56.73 -3.50 4.86
C LEU A 255 55.53 -3.72 3.92
N MET A 256 54.77 -4.80 4.16
CA MET A 256 53.57 -5.12 3.40
C MET A 256 52.48 -4.07 3.54
N ASN A 257 52.26 -3.54 4.74
CA ASN A 257 51.28 -2.47 4.96
C ASN A 257 51.68 -1.16 4.25
N ALA A 258 52.97 -0.81 4.27
CA ALA A 258 53.47 0.37 3.57
C ALA A 258 53.30 0.23 2.06
N MET A 259 53.65 -0.94 1.51
CA MET A 259 53.50 -1.25 0.09
C MET A 259 52.02 -1.32 -0.34
N SER A 260 51.15 -1.89 0.51
CA SER A 260 49.69 -1.90 0.28
C SER A 260 49.12 -0.47 0.24
N ARG A 261 49.55 0.43 1.12
CA ARG A 261 49.13 1.85 1.09
C ARG A 261 49.56 2.56 -0.18
N CYS A 262 50.80 2.35 -0.64
CA CYS A 262 51.26 2.86 -1.94
C CYS A 262 50.40 2.33 -3.09
N THR A 263 50.09 1.03 -3.09
CA THR A 263 49.25 0.41 -4.11
C THR A 263 47.85 1.01 -4.11
N LEU A 264 47.22 1.14 -2.94
CA LEU A 264 45.86 1.69 -2.82
C LEU A 264 45.81 3.15 -3.29
N PHE A 265 46.83 3.96 -2.96
CA PHE A 265 46.91 5.34 -3.43
C PHE A 265 47.10 5.42 -4.95
N LEU A 266 48.03 4.65 -5.52
CA LEU A 266 48.26 4.59 -6.97
C LEU A 266 47.02 4.12 -7.74
N VAL A 267 46.26 3.19 -7.16
CA VAL A 267 45.02 2.67 -7.73
C VAL A 267 43.88 3.68 -7.63
N SER A 268 43.71 4.34 -6.48
CA SER A 268 42.66 5.35 -6.26
C SER A 268 42.85 6.60 -7.12
N GLU A 269 44.10 6.96 -7.41
CA GLU A 269 44.47 8.13 -8.23
C GLU A 269 45.01 7.67 -9.59
N SER A 270 44.51 6.56 -10.13
CA SER A 270 45.03 5.90 -11.34
C SER A 270 45.05 6.77 -12.59
N SER A 271 44.24 7.83 -12.65
CA SER A 271 44.25 8.83 -13.73
C SER A 271 45.47 9.75 -13.73
N LEU A 272 46.19 9.87 -12.61
CA LEU A 272 47.36 10.74 -12.44
C LEU A 272 48.69 10.05 -12.77
N PHE A 273 48.69 8.73 -12.95
CA PHE A 273 49.90 7.92 -13.11
C PHE A 273 49.90 7.13 -14.42
N ASN A 274 51.08 6.71 -14.87
CA ASN A 274 51.19 5.80 -16.01
C ASN A 274 50.58 4.43 -15.66
N THR A 275 49.76 3.89 -16.56
CA THR A 275 49.16 2.55 -16.46
C THR A 275 50.20 1.48 -16.14
N ASP A 276 51.37 1.51 -16.78
CA ASP A 276 52.44 0.53 -16.55
C ASP A 276 52.96 0.57 -15.10
N LEU A 277 53.01 1.76 -14.50
CA LEU A 277 53.45 1.93 -13.11
C LEU A 277 52.40 1.41 -12.14
N VAL A 278 51.12 1.77 -12.33
CA VAL A 278 50.01 1.30 -11.46
C VAL A 278 49.90 -0.23 -11.52
N HIS A 279 49.93 -0.79 -12.73
CA HIS A 279 49.91 -2.25 -12.93
C HIS A 279 51.16 -2.93 -12.38
N GLY A 280 52.34 -2.37 -12.64
CA GLY A 280 53.62 -2.91 -12.19
C GLY A 280 53.71 -2.95 -10.67
N PHE A 281 53.31 -1.88 -9.99
CA PHE A 281 53.34 -1.77 -8.53
C PHE A 281 52.30 -2.69 -7.87
N CYS A 282 51.08 -2.73 -8.41
CA CYS A 282 50.04 -3.64 -7.91
C CYS A 282 50.43 -5.12 -8.08
N ARG A 283 50.92 -5.51 -9.27
CA ARG A 283 51.45 -6.85 -9.54
C ARG A 283 52.54 -7.23 -8.55
N TYR A 284 53.50 -6.33 -8.33
CA TYR A 284 54.60 -6.57 -7.41
C TYR A 284 54.08 -6.81 -5.99
N THR A 285 53.18 -5.95 -5.50
CA THR A 285 52.57 -6.08 -4.16
C THR A 285 51.85 -7.41 -3.97
N MET A 286 51.10 -7.84 -4.99
CA MET A 286 50.37 -9.11 -4.96
C MET A 286 51.31 -10.32 -5.03
N GLN A 287 52.40 -10.24 -5.79
CA GLN A 287 53.43 -11.29 -5.84
C GLN A 287 54.15 -11.46 -4.50
N GLU A 288 54.45 -10.36 -3.79
CA GLU A 288 55.07 -10.43 -2.46
C GLU A 288 54.15 -11.09 -1.42
N CYS A 289 52.83 -10.83 -1.49
CA CYS A 289 51.86 -11.50 -0.63
C CYS A 289 51.90 -13.04 -0.80
N VAL A 290 52.09 -13.51 -2.03
CA VAL A 290 52.13 -14.95 -2.37
C VAL A 290 53.49 -15.59 -2.02
N GLY A 291 54.59 -14.83 -2.07
CA GLY A 291 55.95 -15.35 -1.93
C GLY A 291 56.50 -15.50 -0.51
N GLU A 292 56.06 -14.68 0.46
CA GLU A 292 56.70 -14.58 1.79
C GLU A 292 55.82 -15.02 2.97
N GLY A 293 54.94 -16.03 2.79
CA GLY A 293 54.10 -16.54 3.89
C GLY A 293 53.00 -15.58 4.36
N MET A 294 52.72 -14.52 3.59
CA MET A 294 51.72 -13.48 3.88
C MET A 294 50.41 -13.68 3.09
N ILE A 295 50.18 -14.91 2.64
CA ILE A 295 49.08 -15.27 1.74
C ILE A 295 47.70 -15.05 2.39
N GLU A 296 47.60 -15.14 3.72
CA GLU A 296 46.38 -14.85 4.48
C GLU A 296 45.92 -13.39 4.34
N LEU A 297 46.84 -12.46 4.05
CA LEU A 297 46.49 -11.04 3.85
C LEU A 297 46.04 -10.74 2.41
N LEU A 298 46.29 -11.66 1.47
CA LEU A 298 46.03 -11.46 0.05
C LEU A 298 44.55 -11.18 -0.26
N PRO A 299 43.55 -11.93 0.26
CA PRO A 299 42.14 -11.64 -0.02
C PRO A 299 41.70 -10.27 0.52
N ALA A 300 42.22 -9.85 1.68
CA ALA A 300 41.88 -8.57 2.29
C ALA A 300 42.49 -7.39 1.51
N ILE A 301 43.74 -7.52 1.05
CA ILE A 301 44.41 -6.52 0.22
C ILE A 301 43.74 -6.45 -1.16
N ALA A 302 43.47 -7.59 -1.78
CA ALA A 302 42.77 -7.67 -3.06
C ALA A 302 41.39 -6.99 -3.00
N ARG A 303 40.61 -7.23 -1.93
CA ARG A 303 39.32 -6.56 -1.70
C ARG A 303 39.46 -5.04 -1.63
N LYS A 304 40.44 -4.53 -0.87
CA LYS A 304 40.72 -3.09 -0.78
C LYS A 304 41.11 -2.50 -2.13
N ILE A 305 41.96 -3.20 -2.90
CA ILE A 305 42.33 -2.79 -4.26
C ILE A 305 41.07 -2.69 -5.12
N CYS A 306 40.24 -3.74 -5.18
CA CYS A 306 38.98 -3.71 -5.94
C CYS A 306 38.11 -2.50 -5.58
N SER A 307 37.89 -2.24 -4.28
CA SER A 307 37.09 -1.10 -3.84
C SER A 307 37.68 0.28 -4.13
N SER A 308 38.99 0.36 -4.38
CA SER A 308 39.70 1.61 -4.66
C SER A 308 39.90 1.88 -6.15
N VAL A 309 39.64 0.90 -7.03
CA VAL A 309 39.77 1.08 -8.49
C VAL A 309 38.61 1.92 -9.01
N ASP A 310 38.93 2.97 -9.76
CA ASP A 310 37.95 3.64 -10.62
C ASP A 310 37.64 2.75 -11.84
N LEU A 311 36.40 2.27 -11.95
CA LEU A 311 35.95 1.42 -13.06
C LEU A 311 35.90 2.15 -14.41
N THR A 312 35.94 3.49 -14.41
CA THR A 312 35.98 4.29 -15.65
C THR A 312 37.39 4.42 -16.23
N TRP A 313 38.43 4.09 -15.45
CA TRP A 313 39.81 4.11 -15.91
C TRP A 313 40.09 2.98 -16.90
N GLY A 314 40.66 3.30 -18.07
CA GLY A 314 40.90 2.33 -19.16
C GLY A 314 41.80 1.14 -18.78
N GLY A 315 42.65 1.29 -17.75
CA GLY A 315 43.50 0.20 -17.23
C GLY A 315 42.83 -0.72 -16.21
N SER A 316 41.59 -0.43 -15.79
CA SER A 316 40.90 -1.11 -14.69
C SER A 316 40.59 -2.58 -15.00
N THR A 317 40.12 -2.89 -16.22
CA THR A 317 39.79 -4.26 -16.63
C THR A 317 40.98 -5.21 -16.49
N GLN A 318 42.12 -4.85 -17.08
CA GLN A 318 43.33 -5.67 -17.01
C GLN A 318 43.84 -5.81 -15.56
N LEU A 319 43.72 -4.77 -14.73
CA LEU A 319 44.18 -4.77 -13.35
C LEU A 319 43.33 -5.71 -12.50
N LEU A 320 42.01 -5.58 -12.58
CA LEU A 320 41.05 -6.37 -11.81
C LEU A 320 41.08 -7.85 -12.20
N LEU A 321 41.24 -8.16 -13.50
CA LEU A 321 41.46 -9.52 -13.95
C LEU A 321 42.77 -10.10 -13.41
N HIS A 322 43.83 -9.30 -13.33
CA HIS A 322 45.09 -9.73 -12.73
C HIS A 322 44.97 -9.97 -11.22
N VAL A 323 44.21 -9.14 -10.50
CA VAL A 323 43.90 -9.33 -9.08
C VAL A 323 43.14 -10.64 -8.87
N LEU A 324 42.05 -10.87 -9.61
CA LEU A 324 41.27 -12.12 -9.53
C LEU A 324 42.13 -13.35 -9.86
N LYS A 325 42.94 -13.27 -10.92
CA LYS A 325 43.89 -14.33 -11.31
C LYS A 325 44.85 -14.66 -10.18
N THR A 326 45.45 -13.64 -9.58
CA THR A 326 46.48 -13.83 -8.55
C THR A 326 45.89 -14.45 -7.28
N VAL A 327 44.70 -14.03 -6.86
CA VAL A 327 44.01 -14.62 -5.71
C VAL A 327 43.62 -16.08 -5.98
N THR A 328 43.04 -16.37 -7.15
CA THR A 328 42.64 -17.74 -7.52
C THR A 328 43.84 -18.68 -7.69
N ASP A 329 44.92 -18.24 -8.33
CA ASP A 329 46.16 -19.02 -8.50
C ASP A 329 46.91 -19.25 -7.18
N SER A 330 46.72 -18.37 -6.17
CA SER A 330 47.45 -18.46 -4.90
C SER A 330 47.04 -19.67 -4.05
N VAL A 331 45.76 -20.04 -4.07
CA VAL A 331 45.22 -21.16 -3.27
C VAL A 331 45.75 -22.51 -3.76
N VAL A 332 46.10 -22.61 -5.04
CA VAL A 332 46.74 -23.81 -5.62
C VAL A 332 48.09 -24.12 -4.97
N ARG A 333 48.74 -23.13 -4.35
CA ARG A 333 50.08 -23.28 -3.74
C ARG A 333 50.05 -23.70 -2.27
N LEU A 334 48.89 -23.70 -1.61
CA LEU A 334 48.73 -24.03 -0.19
C LEU A 334 48.17 -25.44 -0.03
N LYS A 335 49.07 -26.44 0.03
CA LYS A 335 48.68 -27.85 0.17
C LYS A 335 48.31 -28.26 1.60
N ASP A 336 48.78 -27.55 2.62
CA ASP A 336 48.74 -28.02 4.02
C ASP A 336 47.53 -27.52 4.85
N ASP A 337 46.76 -26.53 4.38
CA ASP A 337 45.58 -25.96 5.10
C ASP A 337 44.41 -25.58 4.15
N LEU A 338 44.13 -26.46 3.20
CA LEU A 338 43.24 -26.24 2.05
C LEU A 338 41.80 -25.76 2.39
N PRO A 339 41.10 -26.25 3.44
CA PRO A 339 39.69 -25.90 3.68
C PRO A 339 39.46 -24.42 4.03
N LYS A 340 40.30 -23.85 4.91
CA LYS A 340 40.18 -22.44 5.34
C LYS A 340 40.49 -21.50 4.18
N SER A 341 41.56 -21.78 3.43
CA SER A 341 41.95 -20.99 2.26
C SER A 341 40.93 -21.03 1.12
N VAL A 342 40.27 -22.17 0.91
CA VAL A 342 39.19 -22.31 -0.08
C VAL A 342 37.96 -21.48 0.31
N ASN A 343 37.59 -21.43 1.59
CA ASN A 343 36.44 -20.65 2.04
C ASN A 343 36.70 -19.14 1.90
N GLU A 344 37.90 -18.66 2.26
CA GLU A 344 38.32 -17.27 2.08
C GLU A 344 38.37 -16.86 0.59
N LEU A 345 38.82 -17.77 -0.28
CA LEU A 345 38.77 -17.58 -1.73
C LEU A 345 37.34 -17.41 -2.22
N LEU A 346 36.42 -18.29 -1.84
CA LEU A 346 35.02 -18.22 -2.27
C LEU A 346 34.34 -16.94 -1.77
N VAL A 347 34.63 -16.49 -0.54
CA VAL A 347 34.15 -15.21 -0.03
C VAL A 347 34.69 -14.04 -0.85
N PHE A 348 35.97 -14.07 -1.25
CA PHE A 348 36.53 -13.06 -2.15
C PHE A 348 35.90 -13.13 -3.54
N VAL A 349 35.74 -14.30 -4.13
CA VAL A 349 35.11 -14.49 -5.45
C VAL A 349 33.67 -13.98 -5.43
N ALA A 350 32.90 -14.29 -4.38
CA ALA A 350 31.54 -13.78 -4.20
C ALA A 350 31.51 -12.25 -4.14
N TYR A 351 32.40 -11.64 -3.35
CA TYR A 351 32.57 -10.18 -3.30
C TYR A 351 32.94 -9.60 -4.67
N PHE A 352 33.94 -10.18 -5.34
CA PHE A 352 34.44 -9.71 -6.63
C PHE A 352 33.36 -9.77 -7.70
N CYS A 353 32.63 -10.89 -7.79
CA CYS A 353 31.53 -11.05 -8.73
C CYS A 353 30.44 -10.01 -8.49
N ARG A 354 30.04 -9.78 -7.23
CA ARG A 354 29.05 -8.74 -6.89
C ARG A 354 29.55 -7.32 -7.22
N PHE A 355 30.83 -7.04 -6.97
CA PHE A 355 31.47 -5.76 -7.26
C PHE A 355 31.46 -5.43 -8.76
N ILE A 356 31.66 -6.41 -9.64
CA ILE A 356 31.76 -6.19 -11.08
C ILE A 356 30.42 -6.32 -11.84
N LEU A 357 29.30 -6.65 -11.17
CA LEU A 357 28.00 -6.81 -11.84
C LEU A 357 27.53 -5.55 -12.58
N SER A 358 27.95 -4.36 -12.14
CA SER A 358 27.66 -3.07 -12.79
C SER A 358 28.84 -2.52 -13.60
N ALA A 359 29.92 -3.29 -13.77
CA ALA A 359 31.15 -2.85 -14.43
C ALA A 359 31.14 -3.14 -15.94
N ASN A 360 32.22 -2.78 -16.63
CA ASN A 360 32.39 -3.00 -18.07
C ASN A 360 32.21 -4.49 -18.44
N ARG A 361 31.53 -4.74 -19.57
CA ARG A 361 31.31 -6.06 -20.17
C ARG A 361 32.60 -6.87 -20.29
N ASP A 362 33.69 -6.27 -20.78
CA ASP A 362 34.97 -6.97 -21.01
C ASP A 362 35.54 -7.56 -19.71
N LEU A 363 35.33 -6.87 -18.59
CA LEU A 363 35.73 -7.34 -17.26
C LEU A 363 34.90 -8.53 -16.81
N SER A 364 33.58 -8.49 -17.02
CA SER A 364 32.68 -9.61 -16.68
C SER A 364 32.96 -10.86 -17.51
N VAL A 365 33.19 -10.70 -18.82
CA VAL A 365 33.56 -11.81 -19.72
C VAL A 365 34.93 -12.38 -19.34
N GLY A 366 35.94 -11.52 -19.14
CA GLY A 366 37.28 -11.95 -18.74
C GLY A 366 37.31 -12.67 -17.39
N ALA A 367 36.53 -12.17 -16.42
CA ALA A 367 36.42 -12.79 -15.09
C ALA A 367 35.70 -14.14 -15.16
N SER A 368 34.64 -14.23 -15.97
CA SER A 368 33.92 -15.48 -16.23
C SER A 368 34.84 -16.56 -16.81
N GLU A 369 35.63 -16.24 -17.85
CA GLU A 369 36.56 -17.21 -18.45
C GLU A 369 37.62 -17.69 -17.46
N LEU A 370 38.10 -16.78 -16.61
CA LEU A 370 39.10 -17.10 -15.61
C LEU A 370 38.54 -18.04 -14.55
N LEU A 371 37.36 -17.73 -13.98
CA LEU A 371 36.70 -18.59 -13.01
C LEU A 371 36.31 -19.94 -13.62
N TYR A 372 35.92 -19.99 -14.89
CA TYR A 372 35.67 -21.24 -15.60
C TYR A 372 36.92 -22.13 -15.65
N LYS A 373 38.07 -21.56 -16.05
CA LYS A 373 39.36 -22.28 -16.11
C LYS A 373 39.75 -22.80 -14.73
N GLN A 374 39.59 -21.99 -13.69
CA GLN A 374 39.85 -22.39 -12.31
C GLN A 374 38.90 -23.49 -11.83
N GLY A 375 37.61 -23.41 -12.18
CA GLY A 375 36.64 -24.47 -11.89
C GLY A 375 37.03 -25.81 -12.52
N GLY A 376 37.65 -25.79 -13.71
CA GLY A 376 38.25 -26.98 -14.32
C GLY A 376 39.34 -27.60 -13.45
N TYR A 377 40.30 -26.78 -12.98
CA TYR A 377 41.38 -27.23 -12.09
C TYR A 377 40.83 -27.78 -10.76
N PHE A 378 39.95 -27.04 -10.09
CA PHE A 378 39.37 -27.49 -8.82
C PHE A 378 38.49 -28.73 -8.97
N SER A 379 38.04 -29.10 -10.17
CA SER A 379 37.22 -30.31 -10.34
C SER A 379 38.00 -31.61 -10.04
N GLU A 380 39.33 -31.56 -10.02
CA GLU A 380 40.21 -32.65 -9.61
C GLU A 380 40.56 -32.59 -8.11
N VAL A 381 40.33 -31.45 -7.45
CA VAL A 381 40.80 -31.15 -6.08
C VAL A 381 39.66 -31.06 -5.06
N SER A 382 38.59 -30.34 -5.39
CA SER A 382 37.39 -30.15 -4.57
C SER A 382 36.18 -29.94 -5.46
N SER A 383 35.37 -30.99 -5.58
CA SER A 383 34.16 -31.00 -6.41
C SER A 383 33.13 -29.91 -6.02
N PRO A 384 32.87 -29.63 -4.73
CA PRO A 384 31.98 -28.52 -4.32
C PRO A 384 32.53 -27.14 -4.71
N THR A 385 33.82 -26.90 -4.50
CA THR A 385 34.48 -25.63 -4.85
C THR A 385 34.45 -25.38 -6.35
N ALA A 386 34.76 -26.41 -7.15
CA ALA A 386 34.67 -26.36 -8.60
C ALA A 386 33.27 -25.93 -9.05
N SER A 387 32.25 -26.53 -8.46
CA SER A 387 30.85 -26.27 -8.81
C SER A 387 30.44 -24.83 -8.51
N MET A 388 30.82 -24.29 -7.34
CA MET A 388 30.56 -22.88 -7.00
C MET A 388 31.28 -21.90 -7.93
N LEU A 389 32.54 -22.16 -8.29
CA LEU A 389 33.28 -21.33 -9.24
C LEU A 389 32.63 -21.36 -10.64
N LEU A 390 32.13 -22.53 -11.08
CA LEU A 390 31.39 -22.65 -12.33
C LEU A 390 30.05 -21.90 -12.31
N LEU A 391 29.35 -21.86 -11.17
CA LEU A 391 28.13 -21.05 -11.01
C LEU A 391 28.43 -19.54 -11.10
N TYR A 392 29.48 -19.05 -10.42
CA TYR A 392 29.91 -17.65 -10.53
C TYR A 392 30.36 -17.30 -11.96
N ALA A 393 31.15 -18.17 -12.60
CA ALA A 393 31.58 -18.00 -13.97
C ALA A 393 30.38 -17.87 -14.93
N THR A 394 29.42 -18.78 -14.81
CA THR A 394 28.22 -18.79 -15.64
C THR A 394 27.36 -17.54 -15.39
N GLY A 395 27.20 -17.13 -14.13
CA GLY A 395 26.45 -15.93 -13.77
C GLY A 395 27.05 -14.66 -14.40
N LEU A 396 28.37 -14.47 -14.28
CA LEU A 396 29.06 -13.33 -14.88
C LEU A 396 28.98 -13.28 -16.41
N TYR A 397 29.03 -14.46 -17.05
CA TYR A 397 28.82 -14.53 -18.50
C TYR A 397 27.40 -14.07 -18.87
N LEU A 398 26.39 -14.56 -18.15
CA LEU A 398 24.99 -14.23 -18.40
C LEU A 398 24.67 -12.75 -18.15
N SER A 399 25.26 -12.13 -17.12
CA SER A 399 25.10 -10.69 -16.88
C SER A 399 25.76 -9.85 -17.97
N ALA A 400 26.94 -10.26 -18.47
CA ALA A 400 27.64 -9.54 -19.54
C ALA A 400 26.86 -9.53 -20.88
N GLN A 401 26.09 -10.58 -21.15
CA GLN A 401 25.27 -10.68 -22.37
C GLN A 401 24.02 -9.79 -22.33
N GLN A 402 23.51 -9.45 -21.14
CA GLN A 402 22.35 -8.54 -21.02
C GLN A 402 22.69 -7.09 -21.38
N ALA A 403 23.93 -6.64 -21.15
CA ALA A 403 24.37 -5.28 -21.45
C ALA A 403 24.50 -4.99 -22.97
N GLU A 404 24.33 -5.99 -23.82
CA GLU A 404 24.57 -5.92 -25.28
C GLU A 404 23.31 -5.64 -26.11
N SER A 405 22.10 -5.71 -25.54
CA SER A 405 20.86 -5.64 -26.33
C SER A 405 20.37 -4.21 -26.61
N GLU A 406 21.04 -3.50 -27.53
CA GLU A 406 20.39 -2.45 -28.35
C GLU A 406 19.62 -3.05 -29.54
N ILE A 407 19.74 -4.36 -29.77
CA ILE A 407 18.94 -5.10 -30.76
C ILE A 407 17.58 -5.43 -30.14
N PRO A 408 16.46 -5.22 -30.86
CA PRO A 408 15.14 -5.46 -30.32
C PRO A 408 14.94 -6.93 -29.88
N PRO A 409 14.17 -7.16 -28.80
CA PRO A 409 14.21 -8.36 -27.94
C PRO A 409 13.70 -9.67 -28.56
N TYR A 410 13.46 -9.74 -29.87
CA TYR A 410 12.74 -10.86 -30.51
C TYR A 410 13.60 -12.05 -30.95
N LEU A 411 14.92 -12.05 -30.72
CA LEU A 411 15.79 -13.20 -31.03
C LEU A 411 16.70 -13.57 -29.84
N SER A 412 16.22 -14.57 -29.09
CA SER A 412 16.95 -15.37 -28.08
C SER A 412 17.53 -14.62 -26.88
N VAL A 413 16.68 -13.99 -26.07
CA VAL A 413 17.05 -13.61 -24.70
C VAL A 413 16.84 -14.81 -23.80
N GLY A 414 17.91 -15.28 -23.17
CA GLY A 414 17.85 -16.30 -22.13
C GLY A 414 18.63 -17.54 -22.54
N ILE A 415 19.59 -17.90 -21.69
CA ILE A 415 20.45 -19.10 -21.73
C ILE A 415 21.78 -18.90 -22.48
N PRO A 416 22.91 -19.48 -21.99
CA PRO A 416 24.17 -19.38 -22.71
C PRO A 416 24.01 -19.98 -24.10
N LYS A 417 24.21 -19.17 -25.15
CA LYS A 417 24.39 -19.67 -26.53
C LYS A 417 25.61 -20.57 -26.63
N ASP A 418 26.58 -20.32 -25.75
CA ASP A 418 27.80 -21.08 -25.64
C ASP A 418 27.58 -22.38 -24.83
N GLN A 419 27.63 -23.51 -25.54
CA GLN A 419 27.46 -24.87 -25.03
C GLN A 419 28.41 -25.17 -23.85
N LYS A 420 29.56 -24.49 -23.80
CA LYS A 420 30.54 -24.56 -22.72
C LYS A 420 29.97 -24.15 -21.36
N TYR A 421 29.23 -23.04 -21.29
CA TYR A 421 28.67 -22.51 -20.04
C TYR A 421 27.38 -23.22 -19.64
N LEU A 422 26.66 -23.78 -20.61
CA LEU A 422 25.55 -24.70 -20.34
C LEU A 422 26.01 -25.96 -19.60
N HIS A 423 27.06 -26.61 -20.11
CA HIS A 423 27.65 -27.77 -19.44
C HIS A 423 28.22 -27.39 -18.06
N ALA A 424 28.77 -26.19 -17.89
CA ALA A 424 29.21 -25.71 -16.57
C ALA A 424 28.06 -25.49 -15.59
N LEU A 425 26.94 -24.95 -16.05
CA LEU A 425 25.73 -24.81 -15.24
C LEU A 425 25.20 -26.18 -14.83
N GLU A 426 25.08 -27.11 -15.77
CA GLU A 426 24.63 -28.48 -15.51
C GLU A 426 25.56 -29.19 -14.50
N LYS A 427 26.88 -29.15 -14.72
CA LYS A 427 27.87 -29.72 -13.79
C LYS A 427 27.81 -29.05 -12.42
N GLY A 428 27.66 -27.73 -12.38
CA GLY A 428 27.53 -26.95 -11.16
C GLY A 428 26.30 -27.34 -10.34
N LEU A 429 25.14 -27.48 -10.98
CA LEU A 429 23.88 -27.86 -10.33
C LEU A 429 23.85 -29.35 -9.93
N GLY A 430 24.30 -30.25 -10.82
CA GLY A 430 24.20 -31.70 -10.66
C GLY A 430 25.14 -32.31 -9.61
N THR A 431 26.31 -31.71 -9.39
CA THR A 431 27.28 -32.16 -8.38
C THR A 431 26.84 -31.79 -6.96
N LEU A 432 26.08 -30.70 -6.81
CA LEU A 432 25.73 -30.10 -5.53
C LEU A 432 24.43 -30.65 -4.91
N ALA A 433 23.63 -31.43 -5.66
CA ALA A 433 22.47 -32.15 -5.12
C ALA A 433 22.85 -33.29 -4.13
N ARG A 434 24.15 -33.61 -3.99
CA ARG A 434 24.68 -34.71 -3.16
C ARG A 434 25.46 -34.26 -1.91
N CYS A 435 25.47 -32.97 -1.56
CA CYS A 435 26.33 -32.45 -0.50
C CYS A 435 25.57 -32.07 0.78
N PRO A 436 25.64 -32.90 1.86
CA PRO A 436 25.38 -32.43 3.21
C PRO A 436 26.61 -32.46 4.14
N HIS A 437 27.77 -33.01 3.76
CA HIS A 437 28.80 -33.40 4.75
C HIS A 437 30.27 -33.05 4.47
N ASP A 438 30.65 -32.45 3.34
CA ASP A 438 32.07 -32.15 3.07
C ASP A 438 32.44 -30.69 3.34
N ASN A 439 33.07 -30.42 4.50
CA ASN A 439 34.00 -29.32 4.91
C ASN A 439 33.87 -27.88 4.33
N THR A 440 32.82 -27.58 3.56
CA THR A 440 32.59 -26.34 2.83
C THR A 440 31.34 -25.69 3.38
N SER A 441 31.38 -24.39 3.69
CA SER A 441 30.26 -23.77 4.40
C SER A 441 29.00 -23.74 3.53
N LEU A 442 27.89 -24.28 4.06
CA LEU A 442 26.55 -24.24 3.44
C LEU A 442 26.15 -22.81 3.02
N VAL A 443 26.67 -21.82 3.73
CA VAL A 443 26.52 -20.40 3.45
C VAL A 443 27.17 -19.98 2.12
N THR A 444 28.44 -20.34 1.87
CA THR A 444 29.11 -20.04 0.58
C THR A 444 28.44 -20.73 -0.60
N TYR A 445 27.87 -21.91 -0.37
CA TYR A 445 27.06 -22.60 -1.37
C TYR A 445 25.78 -21.81 -1.69
N LEU A 446 25.02 -21.43 -0.67
CA LEU A 446 23.83 -20.60 -0.84
C LEU A 446 24.15 -19.29 -1.56
N ASP A 447 25.28 -18.63 -1.28
CA ASP A 447 25.68 -17.41 -1.98
C ASP A 447 25.89 -17.60 -3.48
N SER A 448 26.48 -18.73 -3.87
CA SER A 448 26.74 -19.05 -5.28
C SER A 448 25.43 -19.29 -6.02
N LEU A 449 24.49 -20.02 -5.40
CA LEU A 449 23.14 -20.23 -5.92
C LEU A 449 22.31 -18.94 -5.93
N GLU A 450 22.43 -18.11 -4.89
CA GLU A 450 21.76 -16.82 -4.80
C GLU A 450 22.21 -15.90 -5.93
N PHE A 451 23.52 -15.85 -6.20
CA PHE A 451 24.11 -15.04 -7.26
C PHE A 451 23.57 -15.42 -8.64
N ILE A 452 23.64 -16.71 -9.01
CA ILE A 452 23.11 -17.16 -10.31
C ILE A 452 21.58 -16.99 -10.37
N SER A 453 20.86 -17.27 -9.29
CA SER A 453 19.39 -17.16 -9.24
C SER A 453 18.91 -15.72 -9.38
N LYS A 454 19.65 -14.73 -8.85
CA LYS A 454 19.37 -13.29 -9.06
C LYS A 454 19.46 -12.92 -10.54
N ILE A 455 20.53 -13.35 -11.21
CA ILE A 455 20.77 -13.06 -12.63
C ILE A 455 19.71 -13.74 -13.51
N LEU A 456 19.41 -15.01 -13.23
CA LEU A 456 18.35 -15.75 -13.91
C LEU A 456 16.96 -15.13 -13.66
N SER A 457 16.66 -14.69 -12.44
CA SER A 457 15.39 -14.02 -12.12
C SER A 457 15.20 -12.73 -12.91
N GLN A 458 16.26 -11.95 -13.15
CA GLN A 458 16.20 -10.77 -14.03
C GLN A 458 15.85 -11.16 -15.46
N GLN A 459 16.45 -12.23 -16.01
CA GLN A 459 16.11 -12.74 -17.35
C GLN A 459 14.68 -13.26 -17.44
N VAL A 460 14.21 -13.95 -16.40
CA VAL A 460 12.81 -14.41 -16.33
C VAL A 460 11.86 -13.22 -16.31
N ASN A 461 12.18 -12.14 -15.59
CA ASN A 461 11.33 -10.96 -15.53
C ASN A 461 11.27 -10.21 -16.88
N THR A 462 12.37 -10.14 -17.64
CA THR A 462 12.35 -9.58 -19.00
C THR A 462 11.51 -10.45 -19.94
N LEU A 463 11.68 -11.77 -19.89
CA LEU A 463 10.87 -12.71 -20.68
C LEU A 463 9.38 -12.63 -20.33
N TRP A 464 9.06 -12.53 -19.04
CA TRP A 464 7.69 -12.37 -18.56
C TRP A 464 7.07 -11.05 -19.06
N LYS A 465 7.86 -9.97 -19.12
CA LYS A 465 7.41 -8.69 -19.65
C LYS A 465 7.08 -8.80 -21.14
N ASP A 466 7.97 -9.37 -21.95
CA ASP A 466 7.73 -9.55 -23.39
C ASP A 466 6.52 -10.46 -23.65
N PHE A 467 6.37 -11.52 -22.86
CA PHE A 467 5.18 -12.37 -22.87
C PHE A 467 3.90 -11.59 -22.54
N SER A 468 3.93 -10.75 -21.50
CA SER A 468 2.77 -9.94 -21.10
C SER A 468 2.35 -8.91 -22.15
N GLU A 469 3.30 -8.45 -22.97
CA GLU A 469 3.07 -7.51 -24.08
C GLU A 469 2.67 -8.21 -25.39
N GLY A 470 2.56 -9.55 -25.40
CA GLY A 470 2.14 -10.32 -26.58
C GLY A 470 3.21 -10.46 -27.65
N LYS A 471 4.49 -10.23 -27.32
CA LYS A 471 5.60 -10.39 -28.27
C LYS A 471 5.92 -11.88 -28.50
N PRO A 472 6.27 -12.28 -29.74
CA PRO A 472 6.65 -13.65 -30.03
C PRO A 472 7.92 -14.02 -29.26
N THR A 473 7.82 -15.05 -28.42
CA THR A 473 8.92 -15.57 -27.59
C THR A 473 9.32 -16.94 -28.12
N HIS A 474 10.54 -17.07 -28.62
CA HIS A 474 11.10 -18.37 -29.04
C HIS A 474 11.80 -19.05 -27.86
N TYR A 475 11.26 -20.20 -27.45
CA TYR A 475 11.80 -21.01 -26.35
C TYR A 475 12.80 -22.04 -26.91
N SER A 476 14.05 -22.03 -26.45
CA SER A 476 15.04 -23.07 -26.80
C SER A 476 14.95 -24.27 -25.86
N GLY A 477 15.51 -25.43 -26.24
CA GLY A 477 15.47 -26.65 -25.42
C GLY A 477 16.24 -26.58 -24.09
N ASN A 478 17.02 -25.53 -23.86
CA ASN A 478 17.91 -25.40 -22.70
C ASN A 478 17.27 -24.69 -21.48
N MET A 479 15.94 -24.55 -21.47
CA MET A 479 15.17 -23.86 -20.42
C MET A 479 15.13 -24.62 -19.09
N ASP A 480 15.37 -25.93 -19.09
CA ASP A 480 15.22 -26.78 -17.89
C ASP A 480 16.28 -26.44 -16.83
N TYR A 481 17.47 -26.03 -17.26
CA TYR A 481 18.55 -25.63 -16.36
C TYR A 481 18.22 -24.36 -15.57
N VAL A 482 17.47 -23.43 -16.16
CA VAL A 482 17.05 -22.19 -15.49
C VAL A 482 16.10 -22.53 -14.35
N LEU A 483 15.05 -23.31 -14.64
CA LEU A 483 14.07 -23.69 -13.63
C LEU A 483 14.71 -24.57 -12.54
N THR A 484 15.60 -25.49 -12.93
CA THR A 484 16.38 -26.33 -11.99
C THR A 484 17.22 -25.48 -11.04
N ALA A 485 17.91 -24.45 -11.55
CA ALA A 485 18.72 -23.56 -10.72
C ALA A 485 17.87 -22.79 -9.69
N LEU A 486 16.73 -22.24 -10.12
CA LEU A 486 15.82 -21.52 -9.23
C LEU A 486 15.22 -22.46 -8.17
N HIS A 487 14.79 -23.67 -8.57
CA HIS A 487 14.28 -24.69 -7.65
C HIS A 487 15.34 -25.13 -6.64
N GLN A 488 16.57 -25.36 -7.08
CA GLN A 488 17.66 -25.79 -6.20
C GLN A 488 18.01 -24.72 -5.15
N PHE A 489 17.96 -23.43 -5.52
CA PHE A 489 18.10 -22.33 -4.56
C PHE A 489 16.96 -22.31 -3.54
N ILE A 490 15.71 -22.50 -3.97
CA ILE A 490 14.55 -22.56 -3.09
C ILE A 490 14.65 -23.74 -2.12
N ASP A 491 14.91 -24.96 -2.62
CA ASP A 491 15.09 -26.19 -1.84
C ASP A 491 16.21 -26.03 -0.81
N SER A 492 17.36 -25.49 -1.23
CA SER A 492 18.53 -25.29 -0.35
C SER A 492 18.25 -24.24 0.73
N SER A 493 17.50 -23.18 0.39
CA SER A 493 17.09 -22.15 1.35
C SER A 493 16.13 -22.71 2.40
N PHE A 494 15.12 -23.47 1.99
CA PHE A 494 14.18 -24.14 2.91
C PHE A 494 14.87 -25.17 3.81
N THR A 495 15.84 -25.90 3.28
CA THR A 495 16.68 -26.81 4.07
C THR A 495 17.51 -26.04 5.10
N SER A 496 18.06 -24.89 4.72
CA SER A 496 18.81 -24.00 5.60
C SER A 496 17.95 -23.47 6.75
N PHE A 497 16.73 -23.00 6.50
CA PHE A 497 15.82 -22.52 7.55
C PHE A 497 15.35 -23.61 8.51
N SER A 498 15.45 -24.87 8.09
CA SER A 498 15.10 -26.03 8.93
C SER A 498 16.26 -26.46 9.84
N CYS A 499 17.48 -25.95 9.63
CA CYS A 499 18.66 -26.32 10.40
C CYS A 499 18.80 -25.50 11.69
N ARG A 500 18.88 -26.16 12.86
CA ARG A 500 18.93 -25.52 14.19
C ARG A 500 20.32 -25.06 14.66
N GLN A 501 21.39 -25.36 13.93
CA GLN A 501 22.79 -25.14 14.36
C GLN A 501 23.50 -24.12 13.46
N MET A 502 23.08 -22.86 13.47
CA MET A 502 23.73 -21.80 12.68
C MET A 502 24.27 -20.70 13.58
N SER A 503 25.41 -20.12 13.19
CA SER A 503 26.06 -19.06 13.96
C SER A 503 25.26 -17.76 13.87
N GLN A 504 25.48 -16.82 14.80
CA GLN A 504 24.74 -15.55 14.81
C GLN A 504 24.90 -14.74 13.52
N GLY A 505 26.10 -14.74 12.92
CA GLY A 505 26.35 -14.09 11.64
C GLY A 505 25.67 -14.77 10.45
N ASP A 506 25.43 -16.08 10.52
CA ASP A 506 24.70 -16.81 9.48
C ASP A 506 23.19 -16.49 9.52
N ASN A 507 22.64 -16.23 10.72
CA ASN A 507 21.24 -15.84 10.89
C ASN A 507 20.94 -14.43 10.31
N GLU A 508 21.86 -13.47 10.49
CA GLU A 508 21.71 -12.13 9.89
C GLU A 508 21.74 -12.21 8.36
N ARG A 509 22.67 -13.00 7.82
CA ARG A 509 22.78 -13.26 6.38
C ARG A 509 21.57 -13.98 5.80
N GLN A 510 20.97 -14.91 6.54
CA GLN A 510 19.72 -15.56 6.15
C GLN A 510 18.56 -14.57 6.04
N HIS A 511 18.47 -13.61 6.94
CA HIS A 511 17.44 -12.58 6.88
C HIS A 511 17.58 -11.71 5.62
N GLU A 512 18.81 -11.36 5.23
CA GLU A 512 19.07 -10.67 3.96
C GLU A 512 18.66 -11.50 2.73
N GLN A 513 18.74 -12.84 2.81
CA GLN A 513 18.38 -13.75 1.72
C GLN A 513 16.87 -13.90 1.51
N HIS A 514 16.02 -13.56 2.50
CA HIS A 514 14.56 -13.65 2.37
C HIS A 514 14.02 -12.85 1.17
N GLY A 515 14.52 -11.62 0.98
CA GLY A 515 14.11 -10.78 -0.15
C GLY A 515 14.46 -11.42 -1.51
N THR A 516 15.64 -12.03 -1.60
CA THR A 516 16.04 -12.77 -2.80
C THR A 516 15.17 -14.00 -3.01
N LEU A 517 14.89 -14.77 -1.95
CA LEU A 517 14.07 -15.97 -2.02
C LEU A 517 12.65 -15.67 -2.50
N LEU A 518 12.00 -14.62 -2.00
CA LEU A 518 10.69 -14.19 -2.49
C LEU A 518 10.71 -13.84 -3.98
N THR A 519 11.76 -13.15 -4.43
CA THR A 519 11.95 -12.80 -5.84
C THR A 519 12.14 -14.05 -6.70
N VAL A 520 12.90 -15.03 -6.21
CA VAL A 520 13.17 -16.30 -6.90
C VAL A 520 11.92 -17.18 -6.93
N LEU A 521 11.13 -17.26 -5.86
CA LEU A 521 9.84 -17.97 -5.82
C LEU A 521 8.89 -17.44 -6.91
N VAL A 522 8.73 -16.12 -6.99
CA VAL A 522 7.91 -15.46 -8.02
C VAL A 522 8.45 -15.74 -9.41
N SER A 523 9.77 -15.69 -9.60
CA SER A 523 10.41 -15.94 -10.89
C SER A 523 10.30 -17.40 -11.33
N ALA A 524 10.46 -18.36 -10.42
CA ALA A 524 10.28 -19.79 -10.68
C ALA A 524 8.85 -20.09 -11.14
N ILE A 525 7.83 -19.47 -10.51
CA ILE A 525 6.45 -19.60 -10.95
C ILE A 525 6.23 -18.99 -12.34
N LYS A 526 6.64 -17.73 -12.56
CA LYS A 526 6.53 -17.06 -13.87
C LYS A 526 7.13 -17.94 -14.97
N PHE A 527 8.34 -18.43 -14.74
CA PHE A 527 9.06 -19.23 -15.71
C PHE A 527 8.44 -20.62 -15.93
N SER A 528 7.94 -21.26 -14.87
CA SER A 528 7.22 -22.54 -14.99
C SER A 528 5.94 -22.42 -15.83
N PHE A 529 5.22 -21.29 -15.73
CA PHE A 529 4.05 -21.04 -16.57
C PHE A 529 4.43 -20.72 -18.03
N LEU A 530 5.50 -19.95 -18.25
CA LEU A 530 6.03 -19.69 -19.61
C LEU A 530 6.44 -20.98 -20.33
N THR A 531 7.14 -21.86 -19.62
CA THR A 531 7.72 -23.10 -20.19
C THR A 531 6.80 -24.32 -20.13
N LYS A 532 5.72 -24.24 -19.34
CA LYS A 532 4.81 -25.35 -19.00
C LYS A 532 5.50 -26.55 -18.32
N LYS A 533 6.66 -26.34 -17.70
CA LYS A 533 7.43 -27.38 -16.98
C LYS A 533 7.39 -27.15 -15.48
N ASP A 534 7.34 -28.24 -14.72
CA ASP A 534 7.36 -28.29 -13.25
C ASP A 534 6.46 -27.28 -12.51
N ILE A 535 5.31 -26.91 -13.11
CA ILE A 535 4.35 -25.96 -12.53
C ILE A 535 3.94 -26.39 -11.11
N GLN A 536 3.63 -27.68 -10.91
CA GLN A 536 3.22 -28.18 -9.59
C GLN A 536 4.31 -28.06 -8.54
N LYS A 537 5.58 -28.25 -8.93
CA LYS A 537 6.72 -28.09 -8.02
C LYS A 537 6.88 -26.61 -7.62
N SER A 538 6.82 -25.70 -8.59
CA SER A 538 6.87 -24.25 -8.33
C SER A 538 5.70 -23.76 -7.46
N LEU A 539 4.48 -24.25 -7.69
CA LEU A 539 3.32 -23.94 -6.85
C LEU A 539 3.50 -24.52 -5.43
N GLY A 540 3.98 -25.76 -5.33
CA GLY A 540 4.27 -26.45 -4.08
C GLY A 540 5.25 -25.67 -3.19
N PHE A 541 6.26 -25.02 -3.77
CA PHE A 541 7.18 -24.18 -3.01
C PHE A 541 6.51 -22.98 -2.34
N ILE A 542 5.56 -22.33 -3.00
CA ILE A 542 4.80 -21.25 -2.37
C ILE A 542 3.85 -21.81 -1.33
N VAL A 543 3.19 -22.94 -1.58
CA VAL A 543 2.33 -23.59 -0.58
C VAL A 543 3.14 -23.93 0.69
N CYS A 544 4.37 -24.45 0.54
CA CYS A 544 5.29 -24.66 1.65
C CYS A 544 5.67 -23.34 2.34
N ALA A 545 6.00 -22.30 1.57
CA ALA A 545 6.34 -20.98 2.10
C ALA A 545 5.22 -20.39 2.96
N ILE A 546 3.97 -20.36 2.45
CA ILE A 546 2.81 -19.77 3.15
C ILE A 546 2.36 -20.61 4.36
N SER A 547 2.63 -21.92 4.34
CA SER A 547 2.31 -22.82 5.46
C SER A 547 3.38 -22.82 6.55
N SER A 548 4.58 -22.30 6.24
CA SER A 548 5.70 -22.21 7.18
C SER A 548 5.57 -21.00 8.11
N LYS A 549 6.36 -20.99 9.19
CA LYS A 549 6.54 -19.81 10.07
C LYS A 549 7.77 -18.97 9.70
N TRP A 550 8.37 -19.21 8.54
CA TRP A 550 9.66 -18.60 8.15
C TRP A 550 9.51 -17.14 7.70
N PHE A 551 8.36 -16.78 7.13
CA PHE A 551 8.11 -15.44 6.60
C PHE A 551 7.34 -14.54 7.58
N THR A 552 7.66 -13.25 7.53
CA THR A 552 6.99 -12.16 8.22
C THR A 552 5.73 -11.71 7.47
N LEU A 553 4.92 -10.89 8.14
CA LEU A 553 3.68 -10.34 7.57
C LEU A 553 3.94 -9.53 6.27
N GLU A 554 4.96 -8.66 6.26
CA GLU A 554 5.30 -7.83 5.09
C GLU A 554 5.84 -8.66 3.92
N GLU A 555 6.54 -9.76 4.21
CA GLU A 555 7.05 -10.69 3.19
C GLU A 555 5.92 -11.46 2.51
N LEU A 556 4.91 -11.92 3.25
CA LEU A 556 3.71 -12.53 2.66
C LEU A 556 2.90 -11.51 1.85
N LYS A 557 2.83 -10.26 2.32
CA LYS A 557 2.16 -9.16 1.62
C LYS A 557 2.78 -8.86 0.26
N PHE A 558 4.09 -9.08 0.08
CA PHE A 558 4.76 -8.97 -1.23
C PHE A 558 4.29 -10.02 -2.26
N LEU A 559 3.96 -11.24 -1.81
CA LEU A 559 3.53 -12.33 -2.69
C LEU A 559 2.12 -12.11 -3.25
N ILE A 560 1.22 -11.49 -2.48
CA ILE A 560 -0.19 -11.27 -2.86
C ILE A 560 -0.33 -10.53 -4.22
N PRO A 561 0.23 -9.31 -4.41
CA PRO A 561 0.12 -8.62 -5.70
C PRO A 561 0.90 -9.36 -6.82
N SER A 562 2.00 -10.03 -6.49
CA SER A 562 2.81 -10.76 -7.46
C SER A 562 2.04 -11.93 -8.08
N LEU A 563 1.40 -12.77 -7.26
CA LEU A 563 0.61 -13.91 -7.72
C LEU A 563 -0.67 -13.47 -8.43
N GLY A 564 -1.33 -12.44 -7.90
CA GLY A 564 -2.51 -11.87 -8.54
C GLY A 564 -2.22 -11.35 -9.94
N ASN A 565 -1.12 -10.61 -10.12
CA ASN A 565 -0.70 -10.11 -11.43
C ASN A 565 -0.32 -11.24 -12.39
N ILE A 566 0.32 -12.31 -11.89
CA ILE A 566 0.63 -13.49 -12.70
C ILE A 566 -0.66 -14.11 -13.24
N GLY A 567 -1.66 -14.35 -12.38
CA GLY A 567 -2.94 -14.93 -12.79
C GLY A 567 -3.70 -14.07 -13.80
N VAL A 568 -3.77 -12.75 -13.58
CA VAL A 568 -4.43 -11.82 -14.52
C VAL A 568 -3.69 -11.75 -15.86
N THR A 569 -2.35 -11.74 -15.84
CA THR A 569 -1.54 -11.73 -17.07
C THR A 569 -1.79 -12.99 -17.89
N LEU A 570 -1.77 -14.17 -17.26
CA LEU A 570 -2.06 -15.45 -17.93
C LEU A 570 -3.46 -15.47 -18.55
N HIS A 571 -4.46 -14.89 -17.88
CA HIS A 571 -5.80 -14.77 -18.44
C HIS A 571 -5.80 -13.88 -19.70
N ASN A 572 -5.19 -12.70 -19.61
CA ASN A 572 -5.15 -11.74 -20.72
C ASN A 572 -4.37 -12.26 -21.94
N THR A 573 -3.36 -13.11 -21.73
CA THR A 573 -2.57 -13.74 -22.81
C THR A 573 -3.17 -15.05 -23.33
N GLY A 574 -4.36 -15.47 -22.85
CA GLY A 574 -5.07 -16.66 -23.35
C GLY A 574 -4.68 -17.99 -22.70
N HIS A 575 -3.88 -17.98 -21.63
CA HIS A 575 -3.50 -19.16 -20.84
C HIS A 575 -4.56 -19.48 -19.77
N VAL A 576 -5.77 -19.77 -20.26
CA VAL A 576 -6.99 -19.88 -19.44
C VAL A 576 -6.97 -21.08 -18.48
N LYS A 577 -6.20 -22.13 -18.76
CA LYS A 577 -6.07 -23.32 -17.89
C LYS A 577 -5.08 -23.12 -16.73
N GLU A 578 -4.08 -22.27 -16.94
CA GLU A 578 -3.01 -22.00 -15.97
C GLU A 578 -3.34 -20.82 -15.05
N ALA A 579 -4.05 -19.80 -15.57
CA ALA A 579 -4.46 -18.63 -14.80
C ALA A 579 -5.16 -18.95 -13.46
N PRO A 580 -6.10 -19.92 -13.40
CA PRO A 580 -6.78 -20.27 -12.15
C PRO A 580 -5.83 -20.74 -11.04
N LYS A 581 -4.80 -21.52 -11.38
CA LYS A 581 -3.83 -22.05 -10.41
C LYS A 581 -3.09 -20.92 -9.67
N ALA A 582 -2.75 -19.85 -10.39
CA ALA A 582 -2.09 -18.68 -9.80
C ALA A 582 -3.05 -17.84 -8.95
N LEU A 583 -4.29 -17.66 -9.40
CA LEU A 583 -5.32 -16.89 -8.69
C LEU A 583 -5.76 -17.60 -7.39
N GLU A 584 -5.93 -18.93 -7.43
CA GLU A 584 -6.22 -19.75 -6.24
C GLU A 584 -5.09 -19.67 -5.20
N LEU A 585 -3.83 -19.78 -5.65
CA LEU A 585 -2.67 -19.66 -4.79
C LEU A 585 -2.55 -18.25 -4.18
N CYS A 586 -2.97 -17.21 -4.92
CA CYS A 586 -3.07 -15.85 -4.39
C CYS A 586 -4.09 -15.78 -3.24
N CYS A 587 -5.27 -16.39 -3.39
CA CYS A 587 -6.28 -16.47 -2.32
C CYS A 587 -5.74 -17.21 -1.09
N GLN A 588 -5.02 -18.32 -1.28
CA GLN A 588 -4.37 -19.05 -0.18
C GLN A 588 -3.32 -18.19 0.55
N THR A 589 -2.54 -17.42 -0.19
CA THR A 589 -1.57 -16.47 0.39
C THR A 589 -2.26 -15.39 1.22
N ILE A 590 -3.40 -14.87 0.76
CA ILE A 590 -4.22 -13.90 1.53
C ILE A 590 -4.73 -14.54 2.82
N TRP A 591 -5.23 -15.78 2.77
CA TRP A 591 -5.68 -16.51 3.97
C TRP A 591 -4.54 -16.71 4.99
N ALA A 592 -3.35 -17.09 4.52
CA ALA A 592 -2.18 -17.26 5.38
C ALA A 592 -1.75 -15.92 6.02
N HIS A 593 -1.75 -14.83 5.24
CA HIS A 593 -1.44 -13.49 5.73
C HIS A 593 -2.39 -13.05 6.86
N ILE A 594 -3.71 -13.24 6.66
CA ILE A 594 -4.72 -12.89 7.68
C ILE A 594 -4.63 -13.81 8.91
N SER A 595 -4.36 -15.11 8.71
CA SER A 595 -4.19 -16.05 9.82
C SER A 595 -2.97 -15.69 10.69
N LEU A 596 -1.86 -15.31 10.06
CA LEU A 596 -0.66 -14.85 10.77
C LEU A 596 -0.89 -13.51 11.48
N PHE A 597 -1.66 -12.62 10.86
CA PHE A 597 -2.08 -11.35 11.45
C PHE A 597 -2.86 -11.58 12.75
N TYR A 598 -3.90 -12.41 12.71
CA TYR A 598 -4.67 -12.76 13.91
C TYR A 598 -3.83 -13.44 14.98
N TYR A 599 -2.94 -14.37 14.61
CA TYR A 599 -2.04 -15.02 15.57
C TYR A 599 -1.16 -14.01 16.33
N ARG A 600 -0.61 -13.00 15.64
CA ARG A 600 0.18 -11.94 16.28
C ARG A 600 -0.67 -11.08 17.21
N LEU A 601 -1.90 -10.74 16.81
CA LEU A 601 -2.84 -9.97 17.62
C LEU A 601 -3.21 -10.72 18.92
N SER A 602 -3.50 -12.03 18.82
CA SER A 602 -3.78 -12.90 19.98
C SER A 602 -2.57 -13.10 20.89
N SER A 603 -1.34 -13.06 20.36
CA SER A 603 -0.13 -13.14 21.17
C SER A 603 0.17 -11.87 21.96
N ARG A 604 -0.22 -10.69 21.46
CA ARG A 604 -0.06 -9.40 22.15
C ARG A 604 -1.04 -9.23 23.31
N THR A 605 -2.27 -9.72 23.15
CA THR A 605 -3.34 -9.63 24.16
C THR A 605 -3.13 -10.53 25.38
N LYS A 606 -2.34 -11.61 25.27
CA LYS A 606 -1.97 -12.45 26.43
C LYS A 606 -0.88 -11.85 27.33
N GLY A 607 -0.23 -10.76 26.91
CA GLY A 607 0.91 -10.18 27.63
C GLY A 607 0.63 -8.87 28.38
N ASN A 608 -0.42 -8.11 28.02
CA ASN A 608 -0.68 -6.78 28.56
C ASN A 608 -2.15 -6.60 28.96
N ASP A 609 -2.38 -6.52 30.27
CA ASP A 609 -3.68 -6.32 30.94
C ASP A 609 -4.09 -4.83 31.02
N ILE A 610 -3.88 -4.04 29.95
CA ILE A 610 -4.27 -2.62 29.92
C ILE A 610 -5.36 -2.39 28.87
N MET A 611 -6.59 -2.42 29.36
CA MET A 611 -7.86 -2.25 28.65
C MET A 611 -8.14 -0.77 28.35
N THR A 612 -7.39 -0.11 27.45
CA THR A 612 -7.78 1.23 26.95
C THR A 612 -7.44 1.57 25.49
N ASP A 613 -6.62 0.81 24.77
CA ASP A 613 -6.21 1.16 23.38
C ASP A 613 -6.93 0.36 22.25
N LEU A 614 -7.98 -0.41 22.56
CA LEU A 614 -8.64 -1.31 21.58
C LEU A 614 -9.29 -0.60 20.37
N SER A 615 -9.63 0.69 20.45
CA SER A 615 -10.48 1.35 19.43
C SER A 615 -9.76 1.70 18.12
N MET A 616 -8.49 2.12 18.18
CA MET A 616 -7.70 2.49 17.00
C MET A 616 -7.12 1.28 16.26
N ASP A 617 -6.82 0.21 17.00
CA ASP A 617 -6.36 -1.05 16.41
C ASP A 617 -7.52 -1.78 15.70
N THR A 618 -8.73 -1.75 16.25
CA THR A 618 -9.92 -2.34 15.59
C THR A 618 -10.21 -1.72 14.21
N LEU A 619 -10.02 -0.40 14.06
CA LEU A 619 -10.17 0.29 12.77
C LEU A 619 -9.10 -0.12 11.74
N LYS A 620 -7.86 -0.27 12.16
CA LYS A 620 -6.77 -0.75 11.28
C LYS A 620 -6.94 -2.22 10.90
N ASP A 621 -7.40 -3.05 11.83
CA ASP A 621 -7.72 -4.46 11.60
C ASP A 621 -8.81 -4.59 10.53
N MET A 622 -9.79 -3.69 10.58
CA MET A 622 -10.89 -3.62 9.61
C MET A 622 -10.44 -3.27 8.21
N ASP A 623 -9.54 -2.30 8.06
CA ASP A 623 -8.99 -1.92 6.75
C ASP A 623 -8.23 -3.09 6.10
N ILE A 624 -7.49 -3.86 6.89
CA ILE A 624 -6.74 -5.04 6.41
C ILE A 624 -7.69 -6.14 5.92
N ILE A 625 -8.76 -6.43 6.67
CA ILE A 625 -9.76 -7.44 6.29
C ILE A 625 -10.57 -6.98 5.07
N LEU A 626 -10.92 -5.69 5.00
CA LEU A 626 -11.62 -5.11 3.87
C LEU A 626 -10.77 -5.16 2.58
N ASP A 627 -9.49 -4.81 2.65
CA ASP A 627 -8.55 -4.92 1.52
C ASP A 627 -8.43 -6.39 1.07
N ALA A 628 -8.29 -7.32 2.00
CA ALA A 628 -8.23 -8.74 1.69
C ALA A 628 -9.51 -9.27 1.03
N PHE A 629 -10.70 -8.91 1.53
CA PHE A 629 -11.98 -9.25 0.89
C PHE A 629 -12.12 -8.63 -0.50
N SER A 630 -11.69 -7.38 -0.68
CA SER A 630 -11.70 -6.69 -1.98
C SER A 630 -10.78 -7.39 -3.00
N ARG A 631 -9.58 -7.81 -2.58
CA ARG A 631 -8.64 -8.57 -3.43
C ARG A 631 -9.20 -9.92 -3.82
N ILE A 632 -9.76 -10.67 -2.87
CA ILE A 632 -10.38 -11.97 -3.15
C ILE A 632 -11.58 -11.81 -4.09
N ALA A 633 -12.43 -10.80 -3.90
CA ALA A 633 -13.53 -10.52 -4.82
C ALA A 633 -13.05 -10.27 -6.26
N LYS A 634 -11.95 -9.54 -6.43
CA LYS A 634 -11.31 -9.34 -7.74
C LYS A 634 -10.76 -10.65 -8.34
N MET A 635 -10.16 -11.51 -7.51
CA MET A 635 -9.67 -12.84 -7.92
C MET A 635 -10.83 -13.73 -8.38
N VAL A 636 -11.92 -13.77 -7.61
CA VAL A 636 -13.15 -14.53 -7.93
C VAL A 636 -13.75 -14.08 -9.25
N ASP A 637 -13.84 -12.77 -9.48
CA ASP A 637 -14.32 -12.22 -10.76
C ASP A 637 -13.40 -12.59 -11.94
N ALA A 638 -12.08 -12.60 -11.73
CA ALA A 638 -11.12 -13.06 -12.75
C ALA A 638 -11.24 -14.57 -13.02
N LEU A 639 -11.42 -15.40 -11.99
CA LEU A 639 -11.66 -16.84 -12.12
C LEU A 639 -12.94 -17.13 -12.91
N CYS A 640 -14.02 -16.40 -12.63
CA CYS A 640 -15.29 -16.52 -13.37
C CYS A 640 -15.12 -16.10 -14.85
N ARG A 641 -14.21 -15.16 -15.16
CA ARG A 641 -13.87 -14.79 -16.55
C ARG A 641 -13.00 -15.84 -17.24
N CYS A 642 -12.20 -16.59 -16.48
CA CYS A 642 -11.42 -17.73 -17.00
C CYS A 642 -12.28 -18.96 -17.35
N GLY A 643 -13.61 -18.93 -17.16
CA GLY A 643 -14.46 -20.11 -17.43
C GLY A 643 -14.13 -21.31 -16.54
N THR A 644 -13.61 -21.05 -15.33
CA THR A 644 -13.45 -22.08 -14.30
C THR A 644 -14.80 -22.66 -13.91
N GLU A 645 -14.81 -23.93 -13.49
CA GLU A 645 -16.02 -24.53 -12.92
C GLU A 645 -16.50 -23.70 -11.73
N ILE A 646 -17.78 -23.33 -11.74
CA ILE A 646 -18.36 -22.39 -10.77
C ILE A 646 -18.14 -22.82 -9.31
N GLU A 647 -18.02 -24.12 -9.04
CA GLU A 647 -17.74 -24.63 -7.70
C GLU A 647 -16.45 -24.03 -7.12
N THR A 648 -15.41 -23.81 -7.93
CA THR A 648 -14.12 -23.30 -7.45
C THR A 648 -14.21 -21.86 -6.91
N PRO A 649 -14.71 -20.86 -7.69
CA PRO A 649 -14.97 -19.51 -7.17
C PRO A 649 -15.88 -19.49 -5.92
N LEU A 650 -16.92 -20.32 -5.88
CA LEU A 650 -17.85 -20.38 -4.76
C LEU A 650 -17.17 -20.92 -3.49
N VAL A 651 -16.38 -21.99 -3.62
CA VAL A 651 -15.57 -22.54 -2.52
C VAL A 651 -14.59 -21.51 -1.96
N ILE A 652 -13.95 -20.71 -2.83
CA ILE A 652 -13.05 -19.65 -2.38
C ILE A 652 -13.80 -18.61 -1.56
N VAL A 653 -14.97 -18.15 -1.99
CA VAL A 653 -15.76 -17.17 -1.22
C VAL A 653 -16.16 -17.73 0.14
N ALA A 654 -16.76 -18.93 0.17
CA ALA A 654 -17.21 -19.55 1.42
C ALA A 654 -16.04 -19.79 2.40
N LYS A 655 -14.91 -20.29 1.90
CA LYS A 655 -13.71 -20.52 2.71
C LYS A 655 -13.07 -19.22 3.20
N SER A 656 -13.12 -18.15 2.39
CA SER A 656 -12.62 -16.82 2.78
C SER A 656 -13.45 -16.23 3.91
N LEU A 657 -14.78 -16.29 3.81
CA LEU A 657 -15.69 -15.89 4.89
C LEU A 657 -15.36 -16.71 6.15
N SER A 658 -15.18 -18.02 6.01
CA SER A 658 -14.87 -18.93 7.11
C SER A 658 -13.55 -18.64 7.83
N ILE A 659 -12.50 -18.23 7.11
CA ILE A 659 -11.16 -18.01 7.66
C ILE A 659 -11.02 -16.60 8.25
N MET A 660 -11.67 -15.61 7.63
CA MET A 660 -11.39 -14.20 7.90
C MET A 660 -12.40 -13.51 8.80
N LEU A 661 -13.53 -14.16 9.12
CA LEU A 661 -14.49 -13.62 10.10
C LEU A 661 -14.19 -14.19 11.51
N PRO A 662 -14.09 -13.33 12.54
CA PRO A 662 -13.91 -13.77 13.91
C PRO A 662 -15.18 -14.46 14.43
N ASP A 663 -15.04 -15.31 15.44
CA ASP A 663 -16.16 -16.06 16.03
C ASP A 663 -17.10 -15.18 16.91
N GLY A 664 -16.79 -13.89 17.06
CA GLY A 664 -17.57 -12.93 17.86
C GLY A 664 -18.69 -12.23 17.07
N ASP A 665 -19.72 -11.78 17.79
CA ASP A 665 -20.93 -11.14 17.27
C ASP A 665 -20.71 -9.65 16.85
N ASN A 666 -19.55 -9.33 16.27
CA ASN A 666 -19.23 -7.97 15.84
C ASN A 666 -19.86 -7.68 14.47
N SER A 667 -21.00 -6.99 14.50
CA SER A 667 -21.77 -6.57 13.32
C SER A 667 -20.97 -5.72 12.32
N GLU A 668 -19.90 -5.07 12.75
CA GLU A 668 -19.08 -4.26 11.87
C GLU A 668 -18.32 -5.13 10.84
N TYR A 669 -17.76 -6.29 11.23
CA TYR A 669 -17.05 -7.18 10.30
C TYR A 669 -17.98 -7.76 9.22
N ASN A 670 -19.27 -7.92 9.56
CA ASN A 670 -20.29 -8.34 8.61
C ASN A 670 -20.46 -7.35 7.45
N LYS A 671 -20.25 -6.04 7.67
CA LYS A 671 -20.28 -5.04 6.59
C LYS A 671 -19.17 -5.26 5.57
N CYS A 672 -17.96 -5.61 6.02
CA CYS A 672 -16.83 -5.89 5.14
C CYS A 672 -17.04 -7.14 4.28
N SER A 673 -17.73 -8.15 4.83
CA SER A 673 -18.04 -9.41 4.13
C SER A 673 -18.94 -9.25 2.90
N PHE A 674 -19.72 -8.16 2.84
CA PHE A 674 -20.69 -7.91 1.78
C PHE A 674 -20.07 -7.83 0.37
N ILE A 675 -18.81 -7.41 0.26
CA ILE A 675 -18.09 -7.35 -1.02
C ILE A 675 -17.91 -8.76 -1.61
N LEU A 676 -17.56 -9.74 -0.76
CA LEU A 676 -17.46 -11.14 -1.19
C LEU A 676 -18.82 -11.74 -1.54
N ILE A 677 -19.85 -11.41 -0.77
CA ILE A 677 -21.21 -11.91 -0.99
C ILE A 677 -21.77 -11.36 -2.31
N LYS A 678 -21.47 -10.11 -2.65
CA LYS A 678 -21.74 -9.58 -4.01
C LYS A 678 -21.00 -10.33 -5.10
N ALA A 679 -19.74 -10.71 -4.87
CA ALA A 679 -18.98 -11.52 -5.82
C ALA A 679 -19.59 -12.93 -5.99
N TRP A 680 -20.07 -13.55 -4.91
CA TRP A 680 -20.85 -14.79 -4.93
C TRP A 680 -22.11 -14.65 -5.79
N VAL A 681 -22.97 -13.68 -5.48
CA VAL A 681 -24.22 -13.43 -6.22
C VAL A 681 -23.95 -13.19 -7.69
N LYS A 682 -22.91 -12.41 -8.02
CA LYS A 682 -22.51 -12.14 -9.40
C LYS A 682 -22.05 -13.41 -10.13
N ALA A 683 -21.30 -14.30 -9.45
CA ALA A 683 -20.86 -15.57 -10.02
C ALA A 683 -22.05 -16.50 -10.30
N VAL A 684 -22.94 -16.69 -9.32
CA VAL A 684 -24.13 -17.54 -9.47
C VAL A 684 -25.05 -17.02 -10.56
N HIS A 685 -25.35 -15.72 -10.57
CA HIS A 685 -26.22 -15.09 -11.57
C HIS A 685 -25.69 -15.21 -13.00
N LYS A 686 -24.35 -15.23 -13.18
CA LYS A 686 -23.73 -15.34 -14.51
C LYS A 686 -24.01 -16.71 -15.15
N ASP A 687 -23.95 -17.77 -14.36
CA ASP A 687 -23.99 -19.16 -14.84
C ASP A 687 -25.39 -19.79 -14.74
N PHE A 688 -26.21 -19.33 -13.79
CA PHE A 688 -27.59 -19.76 -13.61
C PHE A 688 -28.54 -18.63 -14.03
N ARG A 689 -29.17 -18.78 -15.20
CA ARG A 689 -30.26 -17.90 -15.68
C ARG A 689 -31.63 -18.43 -15.23
N ASP A 690 -32.71 -17.74 -15.60
CA ASP A 690 -34.10 -18.01 -15.15
C ASP A 690 -34.57 -19.47 -15.32
N THR A 691 -33.97 -20.27 -16.22
CA THR A 691 -34.35 -21.68 -16.48
C THR A 691 -33.72 -22.72 -15.55
N LYS A 692 -32.76 -22.35 -14.68
CA LYS A 692 -32.04 -23.27 -13.76
C LYS A 692 -32.02 -22.79 -12.30
N VAL A 693 -33.06 -22.07 -11.88
CA VAL A 693 -33.09 -21.43 -10.55
C VAL A 693 -33.01 -22.45 -9.42
N ASP A 694 -33.69 -23.59 -9.53
CA ASP A 694 -33.76 -24.59 -8.45
C ASP A 694 -32.41 -25.29 -8.20
N ASP A 695 -31.58 -25.38 -9.24
CA ASP A 695 -30.24 -25.95 -9.18
C ASP A 695 -29.17 -24.93 -8.72
N ALA A 696 -29.52 -23.64 -8.63
CA ALA A 696 -28.56 -22.60 -8.28
C ALA A 696 -28.08 -22.76 -6.82
N PRO A 697 -26.78 -22.66 -6.54
CA PRO A 697 -26.21 -22.87 -5.22
C PRO A 697 -26.53 -21.71 -4.26
N LEU A 698 -26.83 -22.07 -3.01
CA LEU A 698 -27.02 -21.14 -1.88
C LEU A 698 -25.73 -21.06 -1.06
N LEU A 699 -25.47 -19.93 -0.39
CA LEU A 699 -24.26 -19.79 0.43
C LEU A 699 -24.31 -20.69 1.69
N TYR A 700 -25.50 -20.87 2.28
CA TYR A 700 -25.69 -21.60 3.53
C TYR A 700 -25.06 -23.02 3.57
N PRO A 701 -25.32 -23.93 2.60
CA PRO A 701 -24.69 -25.26 2.60
C PRO A 701 -23.15 -25.22 2.53
N PHE A 702 -22.57 -24.22 1.85
CA PHE A 702 -21.13 -24.08 1.74
C PHE A 702 -20.50 -23.61 3.06
N LEU A 703 -21.14 -22.69 3.78
CA LEU A 703 -20.65 -22.23 5.09
C LEU A 703 -20.55 -23.37 6.09
N LEU A 704 -21.51 -24.31 6.09
CA LEU A 704 -21.50 -25.49 6.96
C LEU A 704 -20.36 -26.47 6.65
N LYS A 705 -19.83 -26.48 5.42
CA LYS A 705 -18.80 -27.43 4.99
C LYS A 705 -17.40 -27.09 5.48
N TYR A 706 -17.09 -25.80 5.66
CA TYR A 706 -15.70 -25.32 5.83
C TYR A 706 -15.28 -25.03 7.28
N ARG A 707 -16.19 -25.03 8.27
CA ARG A 707 -15.85 -24.86 9.71
C ARG A 707 -16.93 -25.36 10.69
N SER A 708 -16.49 -25.73 11.91
CA SER A 708 -17.29 -26.18 13.07
C SER A 708 -17.51 -25.05 14.11
N PRO A 709 -18.65 -25.06 14.81
CA PRO A 709 -19.89 -24.40 14.41
C PRO A 709 -19.83 -22.88 14.70
N TRP A 710 -19.97 -22.06 13.67
CA TRP A 710 -20.27 -20.64 13.89
C TRP A 710 -21.58 -20.49 14.66
N PRO A 711 -21.75 -19.41 15.46
CA PRO A 711 -23.04 -19.07 16.02
C PRO A 711 -24.11 -19.03 14.91
N ILE A 712 -25.26 -19.66 15.15
CA ILE A 712 -26.39 -19.69 14.19
C ILE A 712 -26.77 -18.26 13.77
N LYS A 713 -26.65 -17.30 14.71
CA LYS A 713 -26.84 -15.88 14.45
C LYS A 713 -25.87 -15.33 13.39
N LEU A 714 -24.57 -15.61 13.47
CA LEU A 714 -23.58 -15.16 12.48
C LEU A 714 -23.86 -15.75 11.09
N ILE A 715 -24.20 -17.04 11.02
CA ILE A 715 -24.62 -17.69 9.77
C ILE A 715 -25.87 -17.00 9.21
N GLY A 716 -26.86 -16.71 10.06
CA GLY A 716 -28.05 -15.97 9.72
C GLY A 716 -27.74 -14.61 9.11
N LEU A 717 -26.81 -13.84 9.69
CA LEU A 717 -26.41 -12.53 9.19
C LEU A 717 -25.75 -12.58 7.81
N ILE A 718 -24.90 -13.57 7.57
CA ILE A 718 -24.25 -13.76 6.26
C ILE A 718 -25.29 -14.16 5.20
N VAL A 719 -26.22 -15.04 5.54
CA VAL A 719 -27.30 -15.46 4.63
C VAL A 719 -28.29 -14.31 4.37
N GLU A 720 -28.55 -13.45 5.37
CA GLU A 720 -29.29 -12.21 5.18
C GLU A 720 -28.57 -11.21 4.27
N GLN A 721 -27.23 -11.20 4.26
CA GLN A 721 -26.46 -10.44 3.27
C GLN A 721 -26.57 -11.00 1.86
N GLU A 722 -26.63 -12.33 1.71
CA GLU A 722 -26.91 -12.96 0.43
C GLU A 722 -28.27 -12.51 -0.10
N LEU A 723 -29.30 -12.53 0.76
CA LEU A 723 -30.64 -12.05 0.45
C LEU A 723 -30.64 -10.60 -0.06
N LEU A 724 -29.95 -9.71 0.66
CA LEU A 724 -29.84 -8.30 0.30
C LEU A 724 -29.05 -8.07 -1.00
N ALA A 725 -28.00 -8.86 -1.26
CA ALA A 725 -27.22 -8.78 -2.49
C ALA A 725 -28.02 -9.16 -3.73
N TYR A 726 -28.93 -10.15 -3.64
CA TYR A 726 -29.86 -10.47 -4.74
C TYR A 726 -30.86 -9.33 -5.00
N GLY A 727 -31.36 -8.65 -3.94
CA GLY A 727 -32.23 -7.48 -4.10
C GLY A 727 -31.57 -6.28 -4.78
N LEU A 728 -30.29 -6.04 -4.53
CA LEU A 728 -29.53 -5.01 -5.23
C LEU A 728 -29.27 -5.30 -6.72
N THR A 729 -29.30 -6.58 -7.12
CA THR A 729 -28.94 -7.03 -8.47
C THR A 729 -30.16 -7.05 -9.42
N GLU A 730 -31.35 -6.69 -8.93
CA GLU A 730 -32.65 -6.74 -9.62
C GLU A 730 -32.75 -5.95 -10.94
N ALA A 731 -31.83 -5.02 -11.22
CA ALA A 731 -31.87 -4.19 -12.42
C ALA A 731 -31.68 -4.96 -13.76
N ARG A 732 -31.36 -6.26 -13.75
CA ARG A 732 -31.03 -7.04 -14.97
C ARG A 732 -31.79 -8.36 -15.17
N SER A 733 -32.32 -9.00 -14.11
CA SER A 733 -33.12 -10.24 -14.19
C SER A 733 -34.08 -10.36 -13.00
N ILE A 734 -35.29 -9.83 -13.14
CA ILE A 734 -36.26 -9.68 -12.03
C ILE A 734 -36.75 -11.05 -11.52
N GLU A 735 -36.96 -12.02 -12.42
CA GLU A 735 -37.53 -13.33 -12.06
C GLU A 735 -36.53 -14.25 -11.34
N PHE A 736 -35.31 -14.41 -11.86
CA PHE A 736 -34.25 -15.16 -11.17
C PHE A 736 -33.96 -14.64 -9.75
N CYS A 737 -33.75 -13.32 -9.60
CA CYS A 737 -33.40 -12.73 -8.31
C CYS A 737 -34.54 -12.89 -7.29
N SER A 738 -35.80 -12.68 -7.70
CA SER A 738 -36.96 -12.84 -6.81
C SER A 738 -37.13 -14.29 -6.34
N LYS A 739 -37.03 -15.27 -7.24
CA LYS A 739 -37.08 -16.70 -6.85
C LYS A 739 -35.93 -17.08 -5.91
N MET A 740 -34.73 -16.55 -6.14
CA MET A 740 -33.58 -16.81 -5.28
C MET A 740 -33.74 -16.20 -3.88
N GLN A 741 -34.29 -14.98 -3.78
CA GLN A 741 -34.64 -14.37 -2.49
C GLN A 741 -35.60 -15.25 -1.70
N ILE A 742 -36.64 -15.81 -2.34
CA ILE A 742 -37.59 -16.73 -1.67
C ILE A 742 -36.87 -17.99 -1.17
N ARG A 743 -36.01 -18.62 -1.97
CA ARG A 743 -35.22 -19.80 -1.55
C ARG A 743 -34.33 -19.50 -0.34
N ILE A 744 -33.69 -18.33 -0.32
CA ILE A 744 -32.85 -17.88 0.81
C ILE A 744 -33.69 -17.61 2.06
N ILE A 745 -34.84 -16.95 1.91
CA ILE A 745 -35.80 -16.68 2.98
C ILE A 745 -36.28 -17.99 3.60
N ASP A 746 -36.61 -19.00 2.79
CA ASP A 746 -37.05 -20.29 3.29
C ASP A 746 -35.94 -21.02 4.08
N VAL A 747 -34.67 -20.88 3.68
CA VAL A 747 -33.53 -21.37 4.49
C VAL A 747 -33.44 -20.62 5.82
N LEU A 748 -33.55 -19.29 5.81
CA LEU A 748 -33.53 -18.48 7.03
C LEU A 748 -34.66 -18.88 7.99
N LEU A 749 -35.88 -19.10 7.49
CA LEU A 749 -37.03 -19.47 8.29
C LEU A 749 -37.01 -20.94 8.74
N HIS A 750 -36.65 -21.88 7.87
CA HIS A 750 -36.82 -23.31 8.17
C HIS A 750 -35.54 -24.01 8.63
N LYS A 751 -34.37 -23.35 8.56
CA LYS A 751 -33.09 -23.95 8.97
C LYS A 751 -32.28 -23.12 9.97
N ILE A 752 -32.42 -21.80 9.98
CA ILE A 752 -31.59 -20.90 10.82
C ILE A 752 -32.42 -20.37 12.01
N TYR A 753 -33.43 -19.55 11.78
CA TYR A 753 -34.26 -18.92 12.82
C TYR A 753 -35.47 -19.78 13.20
N CYS A 754 -35.23 -21.04 13.55
CA CYS A 754 -36.29 -22.01 13.87
C CYS A 754 -36.69 -22.02 15.35
N THR A 755 -35.78 -21.60 16.23
CA THR A 755 -35.95 -21.66 17.68
C THR A 755 -36.64 -20.40 18.21
N LYS A 756 -37.19 -20.50 19.43
CA LYS A 756 -37.89 -19.39 20.09
C LYS A 756 -36.98 -18.19 20.37
N GLU A 757 -35.68 -18.43 20.57
CA GLU A 757 -34.66 -17.40 20.82
C GLU A 757 -34.47 -16.44 19.65
N HIS A 758 -34.92 -16.81 18.44
CA HIS A 758 -34.76 -16.03 17.22
C HIS A 758 -36.08 -15.49 16.67
N PHE A 759 -37.11 -15.32 17.51
CA PHE A 759 -38.41 -14.82 17.05
C PHE A 759 -38.33 -13.42 16.42
N LEU A 760 -37.43 -12.56 16.90
CA LEU A 760 -37.23 -11.21 16.35
C LEU A 760 -36.60 -11.24 14.94
N GLU A 761 -35.56 -12.06 14.76
CA GLU A 761 -34.93 -12.24 13.45
C GLU A 761 -35.89 -12.97 12.49
N ARG A 762 -36.63 -13.96 12.99
CA ARG A 762 -37.66 -14.68 12.24
C ARG A 762 -38.77 -13.75 11.75
N SER A 763 -39.31 -12.87 12.61
CA SER A 763 -40.34 -11.91 12.20
C SER A 763 -39.81 -10.93 11.16
N ARG A 764 -38.57 -10.46 11.29
CA ARG A 764 -37.91 -9.61 10.29
C ARG A 764 -37.80 -10.31 8.92
N VAL A 765 -37.45 -11.59 8.90
CA VAL A 765 -37.38 -12.38 7.67
C VAL A 765 -38.78 -12.61 7.06
N LEU A 766 -39.80 -12.83 7.88
CA LEU A 766 -41.20 -12.94 7.40
C LEU A 766 -41.71 -11.63 6.78
N ILE A 767 -41.38 -10.47 7.38
CA ILE A 767 -41.68 -9.17 6.77
C ILE A 767 -40.99 -9.07 5.41
N ARG A 768 -39.71 -9.45 5.28
CA ARG A 768 -39.03 -9.47 3.96
C ARG A 768 -39.68 -10.44 2.97
N LYS A 769 -40.16 -11.61 3.43
CA LYS A 769 -40.91 -12.57 2.61
C LYS A 769 -42.17 -11.95 2.02
N ALA A 770 -42.95 -11.26 2.84
CA ALA A 770 -44.13 -10.52 2.40
C ALA A 770 -43.78 -9.48 1.31
N GLY A 771 -42.71 -8.72 1.49
CA GLY A 771 -42.24 -7.75 0.49
C GLY A 771 -41.87 -8.41 -0.84
N ALA A 772 -41.10 -9.50 -0.81
CA ALA A 772 -40.70 -10.25 -2.01
C ALA A 772 -41.91 -10.87 -2.73
N LEU A 773 -42.86 -11.44 -1.97
CA LEU A 773 -44.12 -11.96 -2.51
C LEU A 773 -44.92 -10.86 -3.20
N ARG A 774 -45.08 -9.69 -2.57
CA ARG A 774 -45.82 -8.57 -3.17
C ARG A 774 -45.11 -7.99 -4.41
N ALA A 775 -43.79 -7.95 -4.42
CA ALA A 775 -42.99 -7.49 -5.56
C ALA A 775 -43.21 -8.37 -6.80
N SER A 776 -43.44 -9.68 -6.61
CA SER A 776 -43.68 -10.63 -7.68
C SER A 776 -45.06 -10.48 -8.36
N GLY A 777 -46.03 -9.84 -7.71
CA GLY A 777 -47.36 -9.59 -8.29
C GLY A 777 -48.45 -9.35 -7.24
N VAL A 778 -49.58 -8.77 -7.67
CA VAL A 778 -50.79 -8.61 -6.83
C VAL A 778 -51.42 -9.98 -6.54
N GLU A 779 -51.28 -10.94 -7.44
CA GLU A 779 -51.78 -12.33 -7.27
C GLU A 779 -51.26 -13.01 -5.99
N ASN A 780 -50.09 -12.61 -5.49
CA ASN A 780 -49.48 -13.14 -4.26
C ASN A 780 -49.86 -12.35 -2.99
N ILE A 781 -50.83 -11.42 -3.06
CA ILE A 781 -51.23 -10.56 -1.93
C ILE A 781 -51.72 -11.37 -0.72
N LYS A 782 -52.40 -12.51 -0.95
CA LYS A 782 -52.86 -13.40 0.13
C LYS A 782 -51.70 -14.02 0.89
N ASN A 783 -50.71 -14.57 0.17
CA ASN A 783 -49.50 -15.13 0.76
C ASN A 783 -48.65 -14.05 1.48
N CYS A 784 -48.67 -12.82 0.97
CA CYS A 784 -48.06 -11.66 1.61
C CYS A 784 -48.75 -11.35 2.96
N LEU A 785 -50.08 -11.28 2.98
CA LEU A 785 -50.87 -11.05 4.19
C LEU A 785 -50.69 -12.16 5.23
N GLU A 786 -50.61 -13.42 4.81
CA GLU A 786 -50.30 -14.56 5.68
C GLU A 786 -48.91 -14.41 6.31
N SER A 787 -47.89 -14.10 5.51
CA SER A 787 -46.52 -13.88 6.01
C SER A 787 -46.43 -12.73 7.01
N LEU A 788 -47.16 -11.63 6.77
CA LEU A 788 -47.26 -10.51 7.72
C LEU A 788 -48.01 -10.90 9.00
N ARG A 789 -49.09 -11.68 8.89
CA ARG A 789 -49.85 -12.17 10.04
C ARG A 789 -48.99 -13.07 10.93
N ASP A 790 -48.20 -13.95 10.33
CA ASP A 790 -47.24 -14.79 11.06
C ASP A 790 -46.17 -13.94 11.77
N ALA A 791 -45.66 -12.90 11.09
CA ALA A 791 -44.71 -11.96 11.70
C ALA A 791 -45.32 -11.21 12.90
N ILE A 792 -46.55 -10.69 12.75
CA ILE A 792 -47.31 -10.01 13.81
C ILE A 792 -47.52 -10.96 14.99
N SER A 793 -47.93 -12.21 14.76
CA SER A 793 -48.15 -13.20 15.82
C SER A 793 -46.88 -13.48 16.63
N LEU A 794 -45.73 -13.58 15.98
CA LEU A 794 -44.45 -13.79 16.67
C LEU A 794 -44.03 -12.56 17.47
N LEU A 795 -44.16 -11.36 16.91
CA LEU A 795 -43.79 -10.11 17.56
C LEU A 795 -44.69 -9.79 18.77
N GLN A 796 -45.99 -10.10 18.69
CA GLN A 796 -46.90 -10.00 19.84
C GLN A 796 -46.45 -10.89 21.00
N LYS A 797 -46.01 -12.13 20.73
CA LYS A 797 -45.49 -13.04 21.77
C LYS A 797 -44.27 -12.46 22.49
N ILE A 798 -43.38 -11.78 21.77
CA ILE A 798 -42.21 -11.09 22.36
C ILE A 798 -42.66 -9.87 23.18
N SER A 799 -43.61 -9.09 22.67
CA SER A 799 -44.09 -7.85 23.31
C SER A 799 -44.81 -8.12 24.64
N HIS A 800 -45.48 -9.28 24.78
CA HIS A 800 -46.17 -9.68 26.00
C HIS A 800 -45.27 -10.32 27.08
N ASP A 801 -44.00 -10.65 26.78
CA ASP A 801 -43.06 -11.18 27.78
C ASP A 801 -42.54 -10.05 28.69
N SER A 802 -42.98 -10.07 29.96
CA SER A 802 -43.01 -8.94 30.90
C SER A 802 -41.66 -8.48 31.47
N THR A 803 -40.51 -8.97 31.00
CA THR A 803 -39.21 -8.73 31.66
C THR A 803 -38.42 -7.55 31.11
N ARG A 804 -38.78 -7.01 29.93
CA ARG A 804 -38.21 -5.76 29.37
C ARG A 804 -39.04 -5.33 28.15
N THR A 805 -39.46 -4.07 28.08
CA THR A 805 -40.05 -3.49 26.86
C THR A 805 -39.02 -3.57 25.73
N ASN A 806 -39.21 -4.51 24.80
CA ASN A 806 -38.33 -4.65 23.64
C ASN A 806 -38.75 -3.64 22.58
N THR A 807 -38.24 -2.40 22.70
CA THR A 807 -38.40 -1.28 21.77
C THR A 807 -38.19 -1.69 20.31
N THR A 808 -37.25 -2.60 20.03
CA THR A 808 -36.98 -3.11 18.68
C THR A 808 -38.12 -4.01 18.18
N ALA A 809 -38.65 -4.90 19.02
CA ALA A 809 -39.79 -5.73 18.67
C ALA A 809 -41.06 -4.90 18.47
N ASN A 810 -41.32 -3.91 19.34
CA ASN A 810 -42.47 -3.01 19.20
C ASN A 810 -42.39 -2.16 17.92
N ASN A 811 -41.19 -1.66 17.57
CA ASN A 811 -40.96 -0.96 16.30
C ASN A 811 -41.24 -1.86 15.09
N GLN A 812 -40.72 -3.10 15.08
CA GLN A 812 -40.99 -4.05 14.00
C GLN A 812 -42.49 -4.42 13.92
N LEU A 813 -43.18 -4.52 15.06
CA LEU A 813 -44.59 -4.82 15.12
C LEU A 813 -45.45 -3.69 14.53
N ALA A 814 -45.12 -2.44 14.86
CA ALA A 814 -45.79 -1.27 14.27
C ALA A 814 -45.59 -1.20 12.74
N ILE A 815 -44.37 -1.45 12.27
CA ILE A 815 -44.06 -1.55 10.84
C ILE A 815 -44.90 -2.67 10.18
N ALA A 816 -44.98 -3.85 10.80
CA ALA A 816 -45.76 -4.97 10.27
C ALA A 816 -47.25 -4.63 10.17
N TYR A 817 -47.82 -3.93 11.15
CA TYR A 817 -49.20 -3.45 11.09
C TYR A 817 -49.44 -2.44 9.96
N CYS A 818 -48.52 -1.48 9.74
CA CYS A 818 -48.66 -0.54 8.62
C CYS A 818 -48.63 -1.24 7.26
N LEU A 819 -47.71 -2.19 7.09
CA LEU A 819 -47.60 -2.98 5.86
C LEU A 819 -48.83 -3.89 5.68
N TYR A 820 -49.38 -4.42 6.77
CA TYR A 820 -50.60 -5.22 6.75
C TYR A 820 -51.81 -4.36 6.36
N ALA A 821 -51.97 -3.16 6.91
CA ALA A 821 -53.04 -2.22 6.56
C ALA A 821 -53.02 -1.89 5.06
N GLN A 822 -51.84 -1.70 4.49
CA GLN A 822 -51.67 -1.49 3.06
C GLN A 822 -52.09 -2.72 2.25
N CYS A 823 -51.55 -3.89 2.57
CA CYS A 823 -51.83 -5.09 1.80
C CYS A 823 -53.32 -5.46 1.90
N ALA A 824 -53.95 -5.17 3.04
CA ALA A 824 -55.37 -5.32 3.26
C ALA A 824 -56.22 -4.41 2.36
N GLN A 825 -55.78 -3.16 2.13
CA GLN A 825 -56.42 -2.25 1.18
C GLN A 825 -56.37 -2.79 -0.26
N GLU A 826 -55.27 -3.44 -0.65
CA GLU A 826 -55.12 -4.00 -2.00
C GLU A 826 -55.89 -5.32 -2.19
N ASP A 827 -56.01 -6.15 -1.15
CA ASP A 827 -56.86 -7.36 -1.12
C ASP A 827 -58.35 -7.03 -0.90
N LYS A 828 -58.70 -5.73 -0.83
CA LYS A 828 -60.07 -5.23 -0.62
C LYS A 828 -60.71 -5.76 0.68
N LEU A 829 -59.90 -5.97 1.72
CA LEU A 829 -60.41 -6.23 3.06
C LEU A 829 -61.12 -4.97 3.60
N GLY A 830 -62.13 -5.15 4.44
CA GLY A 830 -62.96 -4.07 4.95
C GLY A 830 -62.16 -2.95 5.65
N GLY A 831 -62.69 -1.71 5.61
CA GLY A 831 -62.04 -0.53 6.18
C GLY A 831 -61.64 -0.69 7.66
N GLU A 832 -62.46 -1.41 8.44
CA GLU A 832 -62.20 -1.72 9.86
C GLU A 832 -60.81 -2.36 10.09
N VAL A 833 -60.38 -3.28 9.21
CA VAL A 833 -59.08 -3.96 9.33
C VAL A 833 -57.92 -2.98 9.15
N ILE A 834 -58.08 -2.03 8.22
CA ILE A 834 -57.09 -1.00 7.91
C ILE A 834 -56.98 -0.03 9.10
N PHE A 835 -58.11 0.41 9.64
CA PHE A 835 -58.16 1.33 10.78
C PHE A 835 -57.61 0.70 12.06
N ASP A 836 -58.02 -0.53 12.39
CA ASP A 836 -57.51 -1.27 13.55
C ASP A 836 -55.99 -1.49 13.47
N SER A 837 -55.48 -1.85 12.29
CA SER A 837 -54.03 -2.01 12.08
C SER A 837 -53.29 -0.68 12.23
N ALA A 838 -53.83 0.40 11.68
CA ALA A 838 -53.25 1.73 11.77
C ALA A 838 -53.25 2.28 13.22
N GLU A 839 -54.32 2.04 13.98
CA GLU A 839 -54.43 2.40 15.39
C GLU A 839 -53.45 1.61 16.26
N LYS A 840 -53.32 0.29 16.04
CA LYS A 840 -52.32 -0.54 16.73
C LYS A 840 -50.90 -0.08 16.45
N ALA A 841 -50.57 0.27 15.20
CA ALA A 841 -49.25 0.81 14.85
C ALA A 841 -48.99 2.15 15.55
N LEU A 842 -49.97 3.04 15.56
CA LEU A 842 -49.89 4.34 16.22
C LEU A 842 -49.66 4.20 17.73
N ASN A 843 -50.44 3.37 18.42
CA ASN A 843 -50.33 3.19 19.87
C ASN A 843 -48.94 2.68 20.25
N LEU A 844 -48.40 1.70 19.52
CA LEU A 844 -47.03 1.22 19.72
C LEU A 844 -45.99 2.33 19.58
N TRP A 845 -46.10 3.20 18.56
CA TRP A 845 -45.18 4.31 18.35
C TRP A 845 -45.31 5.43 19.38
N LEU A 846 -46.52 5.69 19.90
CA LEU A 846 -46.75 6.70 20.94
C LEU A 846 -46.26 6.22 22.32
N ASP A 847 -46.35 4.92 22.60
CA ASP A 847 -45.88 4.31 23.85
C ASP A 847 -44.34 4.22 23.95
N MET A 848 -43.61 4.50 22.86
CA MET A 848 -42.15 4.44 22.85
C MET A 848 -41.51 5.76 23.29
N GLU A 849 -40.66 5.69 24.32
CA GLU A 849 -39.86 6.83 24.81
C GLU A 849 -38.72 7.21 23.85
N ALA A 850 -38.20 6.24 23.08
CA ALA A 850 -37.17 6.45 22.07
C ALA A 850 -37.31 5.47 20.89
N PHE A 851 -37.15 5.98 19.67
CA PHE A 851 -36.90 5.18 18.48
C PHE A 851 -35.45 4.69 18.52
N ASP A 852 -35.22 3.54 19.13
CA ASP A 852 -33.89 2.97 19.32
C ASP A 852 -33.14 2.82 17.98
N HIS A 853 -31.90 3.31 17.93
CA HIS A 853 -30.99 3.11 16.79
C HIS A 853 -30.44 1.67 16.70
N SER A 854 -30.92 0.77 17.55
CA SER A 854 -30.23 -0.46 17.94
C SER A 854 -30.92 -1.71 17.40
N SER A 855 -30.79 -1.95 16.10
CA SER A 855 -30.50 -3.31 15.67
C SER A 855 -29.13 -3.33 15.02
N SER A 856 -28.19 -4.02 15.67
CA SER A 856 -26.82 -4.25 15.20
C SER A 856 -26.78 -4.94 13.81
N ASP A 857 -27.92 -5.46 13.35
CA ASP A 857 -28.02 -6.31 12.17
C ASP A 857 -28.63 -5.55 10.98
N MET A 858 -27.71 -4.97 10.19
CA MET A 858 -27.86 -4.34 8.88
C MET A 858 -28.34 -2.90 8.80
N VAL A 859 -27.58 -2.15 7.97
CA VAL A 859 -27.64 -0.72 7.60
C VAL A 859 -28.38 0.13 8.62
N LEU A 860 -27.62 0.94 9.37
CA LEU A 860 -28.11 2.09 10.14
C LEU A 860 -29.08 2.92 9.27
N GLN A 861 -30.35 2.56 9.23
CA GLN A 861 -31.37 3.32 8.57
C GLN A 861 -32.01 4.17 9.67
N GLN A 862 -31.72 5.46 9.61
CA GLN A 862 -32.41 6.48 10.38
C GLN A 862 -33.93 6.18 10.34
N PRO A 863 -34.63 6.09 11.48
CA PRO A 863 -36.09 6.05 11.54
C PRO A 863 -36.79 7.03 10.56
N SER A 864 -36.22 8.21 10.31
CA SER A 864 -36.70 9.17 9.31
C SER A 864 -36.69 8.66 7.86
N LYS A 865 -35.84 7.68 7.54
CA LYS A 865 -35.70 7.09 6.19
C LYS A 865 -36.53 5.81 6.02
N THR A 866 -36.95 5.18 7.12
CA THR A 866 -37.67 3.88 7.11
C THR A 866 -39.12 4.03 7.52
N ILE A 867 -39.38 4.72 8.64
CA ILE A 867 -40.70 4.81 9.24
C ILE A 867 -41.53 5.94 8.60
N VAL A 868 -40.92 7.10 8.37
CA VAL A 868 -41.63 8.26 7.80
C VAL A 868 -42.25 8.00 6.42
N PRO A 869 -41.60 7.30 5.47
CA PRO A 869 -42.24 6.92 4.20
C PRO A 869 -43.47 6.02 4.39
N LEU A 870 -43.41 5.07 5.34
CA LEU A 870 -44.53 4.20 5.70
C LEU A 870 -45.69 5.00 6.31
N ILE A 871 -45.38 5.93 7.21
CA ILE A 871 -46.38 6.81 7.80
C ILE A 871 -47.02 7.69 6.72
N CYS A 872 -46.22 8.31 5.84
CA CYS A 872 -46.74 9.10 4.71
C CYS A 872 -47.75 8.30 3.89
N PHE A 873 -47.44 7.04 3.57
CA PHE A 873 -48.32 6.16 2.81
C PHE A 873 -49.66 5.92 3.53
N LEU A 874 -49.59 5.63 4.83
CA LEU A 874 -50.78 5.38 5.65
C LEU A 874 -51.62 6.65 5.83
N VAL A 875 -50.98 7.79 6.09
CA VAL A 875 -51.59 9.13 6.17
C VAL A 875 -52.34 9.46 4.88
N ASP A 876 -51.71 9.24 3.72
CA ASP A 876 -52.31 9.51 2.42
C ASP A 876 -53.55 8.61 2.19
N LEU A 877 -53.48 7.31 2.54
CA LEU A 877 -54.61 6.39 2.44
C LEU A 877 -55.77 6.76 3.38
N LEU A 878 -55.47 7.02 4.66
CA LEU A 878 -56.47 7.40 5.67
C LEU A 878 -57.19 8.70 5.30
N SER A 879 -56.49 9.66 4.68
CA SER A 879 -57.07 10.92 4.21
C SER A 879 -58.17 10.72 3.16
N MET A 880 -58.02 9.74 2.27
CA MET A 880 -59.02 9.42 1.24
C MET A 880 -60.16 8.53 1.78
N LYS A 881 -59.89 7.77 2.85
CA LYS A 881 -60.88 6.97 3.58
C LYS A 881 -61.71 7.78 4.57
N GLY A 882 -61.32 9.03 4.88
CA GLY A 882 -62.06 9.93 5.78
C GLY A 882 -61.71 9.80 7.26
N CYS A 883 -60.64 9.08 7.62
CA CYS A 883 -60.18 8.90 9.00
C CYS A 883 -59.15 9.97 9.40
N PHE A 884 -59.60 11.22 9.48
CA PHE A 884 -58.71 12.38 9.67
C PHE A 884 -58.06 12.46 11.06
N GLU A 885 -58.72 11.92 12.09
CA GLU A 885 -58.15 11.90 13.45
C GLU A 885 -56.86 11.08 13.50
N LEU A 886 -56.90 9.87 12.94
CA LEU A 886 -55.75 8.97 12.89
C LEU A 886 -54.65 9.51 11.97
N GLN A 887 -55.03 10.15 10.86
CA GLN A 887 -54.11 10.86 9.95
C GLN A 887 -53.23 11.86 10.70
N PHE A 888 -53.82 12.77 11.48
CA PHE A 888 -53.03 13.81 12.17
C PHE A 888 -52.27 13.28 13.38
N LYS A 889 -52.79 12.26 14.08
CA LYS A 889 -52.05 11.56 15.14
C LYS A 889 -50.81 10.84 14.58
N LEU A 890 -50.86 10.31 13.35
CA LEU A 890 -49.67 9.74 12.69
C LEU A 890 -48.65 10.83 12.29
N CYS A 891 -49.09 12.02 11.86
CA CYS A 891 -48.19 13.16 11.65
C CYS A 891 -47.45 13.56 12.95
N LYS A 892 -48.07 13.40 14.13
CA LYS A 892 -47.39 13.59 15.43
C LYS A 892 -46.18 12.66 15.58
N VAL A 893 -46.32 11.38 15.21
CA VAL A 893 -45.21 10.41 15.26
C VAL A 893 -44.05 10.85 14.37
N MET A 894 -44.33 11.38 13.17
CA MET A 894 -43.29 11.92 12.30
C MET A 894 -42.52 13.08 12.94
N ILE A 895 -43.21 13.98 13.65
CA ILE A 895 -42.60 15.08 14.40
C ILE A 895 -41.71 14.54 15.54
N MET A 896 -42.17 13.52 16.26
CA MET A 896 -41.39 12.87 17.33
C MET A 896 -40.08 12.28 16.79
N ILE A 897 -40.14 11.53 15.68
CA ILE A 897 -38.97 10.95 15.01
C ILE A 897 -37.97 12.04 14.58
N TRP A 898 -38.46 13.10 13.93
CA TRP A 898 -37.61 14.18 13.42
C TRP A 898 -36.86 14.92 14.52
N LYS A 899 -37.53 15.16 15.64
CA LYS A 899 -36.93 15.76 16.83
C LYS A 899 -35.87 14.88 17.46
N GLN A 900 -36.16 13.59 17.61
CA GLN A 900 -35.21 12.65 18.20
C GLN A 900 -33.92 12.58 17.36
N GLU A 901 -34.04 12.59 16.04
CA GLU A 901 -32.89 12.60 15.12
C GLU A 901 -32.21 13.97 14.98
N LYS A 902 -32.70 15.02 15.66
CA LYS A 902 -32.20 16.40 15.57
C LYS A 902 -32.20 16.95 14.12
N LEU A 903 -33.18 16.53 13.32
CA LEU A 903 -33.37 17.02 11.95
C LEU A 903 -34.14 18.36 11.95
N PRO A 904 -33.93 19.24 10.95
CA PRO A 904 -34.65 20.51 10.86
C PRO A 904 -36.14 20.27 10.64
N ILE A 905 -36.98 20.72 11.59
CA ILE A 905 -38.42 20.51 11.56
C ILE A 905 -39.10 21.27 10.42
N GLU A 906 -38.51 22.41 10.03
CA GLU A 906 -38.92 23.25 8.92
C GLU A 906 -39.01 22.45 7.62
N LYS A 907 -38.08 21.51 7.41
CA LYS A 907 -38.07 20.61 6.24
C LYS A 907 -39.21 19.59 6.30
N LEU A 908 -39.54 19.06 7.48
CA LEU A 908 -40.65 18.12 7.62
C LEU A 908 -41.98 18.81 7.37
N LEU A 909 -42.17 20.02 7.91
CA LEU A 909 -43.39 20.80 7.75
C LEU A 909 -43.59 21.24 6.29
N SER A 910 -42.53 21.69 5.61
CA SER A 910 -42.61 22.03 4.19
C SER A 910 -42.95 20.81 3.33
N LEU A 911 -42.39 19.64 3.63
CA LEU A 911 -42.72 18.37 3.00
C LEU A 911 -44.20 17.99 3.20
N LEU A 912 -44.69 18.02 4.45
CA LEU A 912 -46.08 17.66 4.77
C LEU A 912 -47.08 18.62 4.11
N PHE A 913 -46.75 19.92 4.06
CA PHE A 913 -47.60 20.93 3.44
C PHE A 913 -47.66 20.77 1.91
N THR A 914 -46.49 20.70 1.24
CA THR A 914 -46.41 20.60 -0.23
C THR A 914 -47.03 19.31 -0.75
N SER A 915 -47.02 18.24 0.05
CA SER A 915 -47.70 17.00 -0.25
C SER A 915 -49.19 16.98 0.07
N GLY A 916 -49.76 18.03 0.69
CA GLY A 916 -51.19 18.08 1.03
C GLY A 916 -51.62 17.21 2.22
N ARG A 917 -50.66 16.75 3.04
CA ARG A 917 -50.92 15.85 4.20
C ARG A 917 -51.47 16.56 5.43
N LEU A 918 -51.46 17.89 5.41
CA LEU A 918 -51.96 18.75 6.48
C LEU A 918 -53.42 19.19 6.27
N SER A 919 -54.04 18.74 5.17
CA SER A 919 -55.45 19.00 4.84
C SER A 919 -56.24 17.71 4.63
N HIS A 920 -57.56 17.82 4.74
CA HIS A 920 -58.48 16.75 4.36
C HIS A 920 -58.56 16.60 2.83
N ALA A 921 -58.82 15.39 2.35
CA ALA A 921 -59.12 15.17 0.94
C ALA A 921 -60.35 15.98 0.51
N CYS A 922 -60.31 16.53 -0.70
CA CYS A 922 -61.31 17.46 -1.25
C CYS A 922 -61.48 18.80 -0.52
N CYS A 923 -60.97 18.98 0.71
CA CYS A 923 -61.20 20.19 1.49
C CYS A 923 -60.41 21.41 0.97
N TYR A 924 -61.03 22.59 1.06
CA TYR A 924 -60.43 23.87 0.67
C TYR A 924 -59.45 24.45 1.70
N LEU A 925 -59.45 23.95 2.95
CA LEU A 925 -58.55 24.43 3.99
C LEU A 925 -57.15 23.79 3.82
N PRO A 926 -56.08 24.59 3.67
CA PRO A 926 -54.73 24.05 3.47
C PRO A 926 -54.11 23.46 4.75
N LEU A 927 -54.61 23.84 5.92
CA LEU A 927 -54.17 23.39 7.24
C LEU A 927 -55.38 23.14 8.14
N ASP A 928 -55.45 21.96 8.76
CA ASP A 928 -56.46 21.63 9.76
C ASP A 928 -56.08 22.10 11.18
N GLU A 929 -57.06 22.59 11.94
CA GLU A 929 -56.88 23.06 13.33
C GLU A 929 -56.36 21.96 14.28
N ARG A 930 -56.71 20.69 14.04
CA ARG A 930 -56.23 19.58 14.87
C ARG A 930 -54.73 19.37 14.68
N PHE A 931 -54.25 19.49 13.44
CA PHE A 931 -52.80 19.45 13.19
C PHE A 931 -52.09 20.64 13.82
N LEU A 932 -52.63 21.86 13.70
CA LEU A 932 -52.04 23.06 14.32
C LEU A 932 -51.95 22.92 15.85
N SER A 933 -52.95 22.30 16.48
CA SER A 933 -52.94 22.01 17.91
C SER A 933 -51.83 21.03 18.29
N ILE A 934 -51.68 19.94 17.53
CA ILE A 934 -50.59 18.96 17.70
C ILE A 934 -49.22 19.62 17.50
N ALA A 935 -49.07 20.42 16.44
CA ALA A 935 -47.81 21.10 16.13
C ALA A 935 -47.45 22.12 17.21
N LYS A 936 -48.41 22.85 17.76
CA LYS A 936 -48.19 23.81 18.87
C LYS A 936 -47.72 23.11 20.15
N GLU A 937 -48.39 22.01 20.53
CA GLU A 937 -48.05 21.22 21.73
C GLU A 937 -46.62 20.67 21.64
N HIS A 938 -46.24 20.16 20.47
CA HIS A 938 -44.94 19.52 20.30
C HIS A 938 -43.84 20.54 19.99
N LEU A 939 -44.02 21.48 19.06
CA LEU A 939 -42.91 22.32 18.57
C LEU A 939 -42.59 23.52 19.46
N GLY A 940 -43.51 23.97 20.31
CA GLY A 940 -43.33 25.19 21.09
C GLY A 940 -43.27 26.48 20.25
N VAL A 941 -43.66 26.40 18.96
CA VAL A 941 -43.67 27.53 18.01
C VAL A 941 -45.12 27.94 17.71
N CYS A 942 -45.33 29.24 17.45
CA CYS A 942 -46.63 29.75 17.01
C CYS A 942 -46.90 29.34 15.56
N CYS A 943 -47.46 28.15 15.33
CA CYS A 943 -47.78 27.63 14.00
C CYS A 943 -48.88 28.43 13.25
N HIS A 944 -49.49 29.41 13.91
CA HIS A 944 -50.44 30.37 13.34
C HIS A 944 -49.73 31.58 12.72
N ASP A 945 -48.42 31.74 12.93
CA ASP A 945 -47.62 32.78 12.29
C ASP A 945 -47.25 32.35 10.86
N ILE A 946 -47.59 33.18 9.88
CA ILE A 946 -47.27 32.94 8.48
C ILE A 946 -45.77 33.07 8.21
N GLU A 947 -45.05 33.92 8.95
CA GLU A 947 -43.61 34.12 8.76
C GLU A 947 -42.82 32.86 9.13
N PHE A 948 -43.30 32.10 10.11
CA PHE A 948 -42.77 30.78 10.43
C PHE A 948 -42.84 29.82 9.22
N TRP A 949 -43.99 29.78 8.54
CA TRP A 949 -44.17 28.94 7.36
C TRP A 949 -43.34 29.44 6.16
N ILE A 950 -43.25 30.75 5.92
CA ILE A 950 -42.37 31.31 4.88
C ILE A 950 -40.91 30.88 5.11
N ASN A 951 -40.45 30.91 6.36
CA ASN A 951 -39.12 30.42 6.73
C ASN A 951 -38.96 28.91 6.49
N CYS A 952 -40.02 28.11 6.62
CA CYS A 952 -39.98 26.67 6.32
C CYS A 952 -39.68 26.36 4.85
N PHE A 953 -40.00 27.27 3.93
CA PHE A 953 -39.76 27.12 2.48
C PHE A 953 -38.52 27.90 1.99
N LYS A 954 -37.68 28.40 2.88
CA LYS A 954 -36.51 29.21 2.52
C LYS A 954 -35.55 28.41 1.62
N GLY A 955 -35.34 28.90 0.40
CA GLY A 955 -34.48 28.27 -0.61
C GLY A 955 -35.20 27.37 -1.62
N ASP A 956 -36.51 27.11 -1.45
CA ASP A 956 -37.35 26.37 -2.40
C ASP A 956 -38.47 27.26 -2.94
N HIS A 957 -38.15 28.02 -4.00
CA HIS A 957 -39.05 29.01 -4.58
C HIS A 957 -40.37 28.40 -5.12
N PRO A 958 -40.36 27.25 -5.83
CA PRO A 958 -41.60 26.56 -6.22
C PRO A 958 -42.53 26.21 -5.05
N SER A 959 -41.99 25.64 -3.97
CA SER A 959 -42.81 25.26 -2.80
C SER A 959 -43.33 26.48 -2.04
N LEU A 960 -42.53 27.55 -1.94
CA LEU A 960 -42.99 28.82 -1.39
C LEU A 960 -44.13 29.42 -2.24
N CYS A 961 -44.01 29.37 -3.56
CA CYS A 961 -45.05 29.85 -4.48
C CYS A 961 -46.37 29.07 -4.33
N MET A 962 -46.27 27.77 -4.07
CA MET A 962 -47.41 26.89 -3.78
C MET A 962 -48.05 27.21 -2.43
N PHE A 963 -47.25 27.40 -1.38
CA PHE A 963 -47.73 27.82 -0.06
C PHE A 963 -48.55 29.11 -0.13
N LEU A 964 -47.98 30.16 -0.75
CA LEU A 964 -48.62 31.46 -0.88
C LEU A 964 -49.93 31.41 -1.68
N GLN A 965 -50.03 30.53 -2.67
CA GLN A 965 -51.27 30.33 -3.43
C GLN A 965 -52.36 29.65 -2.62
N ARG A 966 -52.03 28.60 -1.88
CA ARG A 966 -52.99 27.82 -1.09
C ARG A 966 -53.52 28.56 0.14
N THR A 967 -52.79 29.56 0.62
CA THR A 967 -53.23 30.40 1.74
C THR A 967 -54.27 31.47 1.34
N LEU A 968 -54.64 31.57 0.06
CA LEU A 968 -55.70 32.45 -0.43
C LEU A 968 -57.05 31.69 -0.50
N PRO A 969 -58.20 32.35 -0.27
CA PRO A 969 -59.51 31.69 -0.35
C PRO A 969 -59.81 31.10 -1.76
N SER A 970 -60.22 29.82 -1.82
CA SER A 970 -60.77 29.17 -3.04
C SER A 970 -62.16 29.72 -3.38
N ALA A 971 -62.55 29.76 -4.66
CA ALA A 971 -63.89 30.23 -5.06
C ALA A 971 -64.85 29.13 -5.51
N LEU A 972 -64.37 27.92 -5.82
CA LEU A 972 -65.23 26.81 -6.27
C LEU A 972 -65.85 26.02 -5.12
N PHE A 973 -65.23 26.03 -3.93
CA PHE A 973 -65.57 25.13 -2.82
C PHE A 973 -65.94 25.83 -1.50
N ILE A 974 -66.09 27.17 -1.45
CA ILE A 974 -66.34 27.90 -0.19
C ILE A 974 -67.83 28.18 0.05
N PRO A 975 -68.38 27.76 1.21
CA PRO A 975 -69.54 28.40 1.84
C PRO A 975 -69.12 29.71 2.53
N GLN A 976 -69.91 30.79 2.39
CA GLN A 976 -69.63 32.15 2.90
C GLN A 976 -69.29 32.30 4.41
N SER A 977 -69.33 31.24 5.21
CA SER A 977 -69.26 31.27 6.68
C SER A 977 -67.92 30.86 7.32
N CYS A 978 -66.92 30.41 6.55
CA CYS A 978 -65.73 29.77 7.12
C CYS A 978 -64.57 30.72 7.43
N LYS A 979 -63.95 30.56 8.62
CA LYS A 979 -62.78 31.33 9.08
C LYS A 979 -61.49 30.69 8.56
N HIS A 980 -60.62 31.48 7.93
CA HIS A 980 -59.32 31.02 7.44
C HIS A 980 -58.27 30.99 8.58
N PRO A 981 -57.41 29.96 8.68
CA PRO A 981 -56.49 29.77 9.83
C PRO A 981 -55.47 30.90 10.04
N PHE A 982 -55.17 31.70 9.00
CA PHE A 982 -54.23 32.83 9.04
C PHE A 982 -54.89 34.23 9.06
N GLY A 983 -56.23 34.32 9.17
CA GLY A 983 -56.95 35.61 9.15
C GLY A 983 -56.92 36.34 7.79
N ARG A 984 -57.60 37.51 7.69
CA ARG A 984 -57.66 38.38 6.49
C ARG A 984 -56.41 39.28 6.31
N GLN A 985 -55.26 38.89 6.85
CA GLN A 985 -54.05 39.71 6.80
C GLN A 985 -53.02 39.11 5.86
N PHE A 986 -53.21 39.19 4.54
CA PHE A 986 -52.06 39.20 3.63
C PHE A 986 -52.47 39.64 2.21
N SER A 987 -51.72 40.59 1.64
CA SER A 987 -51.86 41.11 0.27
C SER A 987 -50.66 40.72 -0.59
N PHE A 988 -50.20 39.46 -0.51
CA PHE A 988 -49.15 38.99 -1.41
C PHE A 988 -49.79 38.58 -2.74
N VAL A 989 -49.78 39.49 -3.72
CA VAL A 989 -50.32 39.24 -5.05
C VAL A 989 -49.24 38.63 -5.93
N THR A 990 -48.95 37.34 -5.79
CA THR A 990 -48.19 36.62 -6.81
C THR A 990 -48.98 36.71 -8.12
N SER A 991 -48.38 37.21 -9.19
CA SER A 991 -49.08 37.38 -10.46
C SER A 991 -49.40 36.01 -11.09
N VAL A 992 -50.47 35.93 -11.89
CA VAL A 992 -50.84 34.68 -12.60
C VAL A 992 -49.70 34.24 -13.52
N ASP A 993 -49.00 35.19 -14.15
CA ASP A 993 -47.89 34.93 -15.07
C ASP A 993 -46.66 34.38 -14.33
N GLU A 994 -46.35 34.89 -13.14
CA GLU A 994 -45.25 34.42 -12.32
C GLU A 994 -45.46 32.96 -11.89
N VAL A 995 -46.64 32.63 -11.40
CA VAL A 995 -47.00 31.24 -11.04
C VAL A 995 -46.91 30.32 -12.26
N SER A 996 -47.48 30.74 -13.40
CA SER A 996 -47.48 29.96 -14.63
C SER A 996 -46.05 29.73 -15.15
N LYS A 997 -45.16 30.72 -15.00
CA LYS A 997 -43.73 30.62 -15.32
C LYS A 997 -43.00 29.64 -14.40
N VAL A 998 -43.28 29.66 -13.10
CA VAL A 998 -42.73 28.69 -12.13
C VAL A 998 -43.23 27.27 -12.43
N ALA A 999 -44.53 27.10 -12.68
CA ALA A 999 -45.09 25.78 -13.00
C ALA A 999 -44.55 25.21 -14.32
N SER A 1000 -44.34 26.05 -15.34
CA SER A 1000 -43.79 25.61 -16.63
C SER A 1000 -42.29 25.29 -16.55
N SER A 1001 -41.51 25.99 -15.73
CA SER A 1001 -40.07 25.69 -15.54
C SER A 1001 -39.81 24.37 -14.80
N LEU A 1002 -40.78 23.87 -14.02
CA LEU A 1002 -40.71 22.56 -13.37
C LEU A 1002 -40.91 21.38 -14.33
N VAL A 1003 -41.54 21.62 -15.49
CA VAL A 1003 -41.92 20.57 -16.45
C VAL A 1003 -41.07 20.63 -17.73
N SER A 1004 -40.16 21.60 -17.86
CA SER A 1004 -39.20 21.68 -18.97
C SER A 1004 -38.14 20.57 -18.89
N GLY A 1005 -37.56 20.22 -20.05
CA GLY A 1005 -36.85 18.95 -20.29
C GLY A 1005 -35.66 18.64 -19.37
N ASP A 1006 -35.00 19.64 -18.78
CA ASP A 1006 -33.79 19.46 -17.96
C ASP A 1006 -34.08 19.33 -16.45
N THR A 1007 -35.31 19.64 -15.99
CA THR A 1007 -35.71 19.67 -14.55
C THR A 1007 -36.82 18.68 -14.18
N SER A 1008 -37.36 17.95 -15.17
CA SER A 1008 -38.56 17.13 -15.01
C SER A 1008 -38.28 15.80 -14.30
N ASN A 1009 -38.42 15.79 -12.98
CA ASN A 1009 -38.55 14.57 -12.17
C ASN A 1009 -40.00 14.41 -11.64
N GLU A 1010 -40.28 13.33 -10.90
CA GLU A 1010 -41.65 13.08 -10.36
C GLU A 1010 -42.11 14.17 -9.40
N GLN A 1011 -41.21 14.71 -8.57
CA GLN A 1011 -41.50 15.79 -7.62
C GLN A 1011 -41.83 17.10 -8.35
N SER A 1012 -41.01 17.52 -9.32
CA SER A 1012 -41.27 18.73 -10.12
C SER A 1012 -42.60 18.62 -10.87
N THR A 1013 -42.89 17.43 -11.43
CA THR A 1013 -44.17 17.17 -12.11
C THR A 1013 -45.36 17.25 -11.13
N PHE A 1014 -45.20 16.73 -9.91
CA PHE A 1014 -46.23 16.79 -8.87
C PHE A 1014 -46.49 18.22 -8.42
N LEU A 1015 -45.43 18.97 -8.08
CA LEU A 1015 -45.53 20.38 -7.67
C LEU A 1015 -46.16 21.24 -8.77
N ALA A 1016 -45.77 21.06 -10.03
CA ALA A 1016 -46.38 21.76 -11.16
C ALA A 1016 -47.88 21.43 -11.31
N GLY A 1017 -48.26 20.17 -11.10
CA GLY A 1017 -49.67 19.75 -11.09
C GLY A 1017 -50.48 20.45 -9.99
N CYS A 1018 -49.92 20.57 -8.79
CA CYS A 1018 -50.54 21.32 -7.69
C CYS A 1018 -50.63 22.83 -7.98
N LEU A 1019 -49.55 23.45 -8.47
CA LEU A 1019 -49.53 24.87 -8.84
C LEU A 1019 -50.59 25.20 -9.90
N TYR A 1020 -50.74 24.37 -10.94
CA TYR A 1020 -51.77 24.59 -11.95
C TYR A 1020 -53.20 24.39 -11.40
N TYR A 1021 -53.39 23.45 -10.47
CA TYR A 1021 -54.68 23.23 -9.81
C TYR A 1021 -55.08 24.47 -8.98
N ASP A 1022 -54.16 24.97 -8.15
CA ASP A 1022 -54.38 26.14 -7.30
C ASP A 1022 -54.52 27.44 -8.15
N LEU A 1023 -53.76 27.57 -9.24
CA LEU A 1023 -53.88 28.67 -10.19
C LEU A 1023 -55.24 28.68 -10.90
N SER A 1024 -55.77 27.50 -11.21
CA SER A 1024 -57.10 27.34 -11.82
C SER A 1024 -58.19 27.92 -10.92
N GLU A 1025 -58.19 27.57 -9.63
CA GLU A 1025 -59.08 28.13 -8.60
C GLU A 1025 -58.98 29.65 -8.52
N LYS A 1026 -57.75 30.17 -8.50
CA LYS A 1026 -57.47 31.61 -8.39
C LYS A 1026 -57.92 32.41 -9.61
N VAL A 1027 -57.79 31.84 -10.81
CA VAL A 1027 -58.25 32.48 -12.05
C VAL A 1027 -59.77 32.40 -12.17
N PHE A 1028 -60.36 31.30 -11.71
CA PHE A 1028 -61.81 31.15 -11.62
C PHE A 1028 -62.44 32.20 -10.69
N SER A 1029 -61.86 32.44 -9.51
CA SER A 1029 -62.35 33.45 -8.56
C SER A 1029 -62.35 34.89 -9.12
N ARG A 1030 -61.56 35.14 -10.17
CA ARG A 1030 -61.51 36.41 -10.91
C ARG A 1030 -62.52 36.48 -12.06
N GLY A 1031 -63.38 35.48 -12.21
CA GLY A 1031 -64.39 35.38 -13.28
C GLY A 1031 -63.84 34.92 -14.63
N GLN A 1032 -62.60 34.42 -14.70
CA GLN A 1032 -61.94 34.06 -15.97
C GLN A 1032 -62.07 32.55 -16.27
N LEU A 1033 -63.29 32.10 -16.55
CA LEU A 1033 -63.64 30.67 -16.68
C LEU A 1033 -62.78 29.88 -17.69
N PHE A 1034 -62.59 30.38 -18.91
CA PHE A 1034 -61.83 29.65 -19.95
C PHE A 1034 -60.33 29.51 -19.62
N GLN A 1035 -59.74 30.53 -18.98
CA GLN A 1035 -58.34 30.47 -18.57
C GLN A 1035 -58.17 29.53 -17.36
N ALA A 1036 -59.12 29.55 -16.41
CA ALA A 1036 -59.16 28.58 -15.32
C ALA A 1036 -59.25 27.15 -15.89
N PHE A 1037 -60.18 26.90 -16.81
CA PHE A 1037 -60.32 25.60 -17.47
C PHE A 1037 -59.04 25.12 -18.17
N SER A 1038 -58.30 26.03 -18.82
CA SER A 1038 -56.98 25.70 -19.41
C SER A 1038 -55.97 25.22 -18.37
N TYR A 1039 -55.89 25.89 -17.22
CA TYR A 1039 -54.98 25.50 -16.13
C TYR A 1039 -55.44 24.21 -15.42
N GLY A 1040 -56.74 24.04 -15.18
CA GLY A 1040 -57.31 22.80 -14.64
C GLY A 1040 -56.97 21.57 -15.51
N ASN A 1041 -57.08 21.70 -16.83
CA ASN A 1041 -56.68 20.64 -17.75
C ASN A 1041 -55.18 20.32 -17.70
N LYS A 1042 -54.32 21.35 -17.57
CA LYS A 1042 -52.87 21.14 -17.38
C LYS A 1042 -52.58 20.37 -16.09
N ALA A 1043 -53.26 20.72 -14.99
CA ALA A 1043 -53.12 20.02 -13.72
C ALA A 1043 -53.55 18.55 -13.82
N LEU A 1044 -54.73 18.28 -14.40
CA LEU A 1044 -55.26 16.94 -14.62
C LEU A 1044 -54.31 16.10 -15.48
N HIS A 1045 -53.78 16.67 -16.58
CA HIS A 1045 -52.84 15.98 -17.46
C HIS A 1045 -51.55 15.56 -16.74
N LEU A 1046 -50.94 16.45 -15.95
CA LEU A 1046 -49.72 16.14 -15.19
C LEU A 1046 -49.98 15.07 -14.11
N ARG A 1047 -51.10 15.19 -13.38
CA ARG A 1047 -51.49 14.22 -12.35
C ARG A 1047 -51.83 12.85 -12.96
N LYS A 1048 -52.47 12.80 -14.14
CA LYS A 1048 -52.70 11.56 -14.90
C LYS A 1048 -51.39 10.93 -15.38
N LYS A 1049 -50.41 11.73 -15.80
CA LYS A 1049 -49.06 11.25 -16.16
C LYS A 1049 -48.37 10.59 -14.97
N LEU A 1050 -48.50 11.14 -13.76
CA LEU A 1050 -47.97 10.54 -12.53
C LEU A 1050 -48.73 9.27 -12.13
N LEU A 1051 -50.06 9.26 -12.25
CA LEU A 1051 -50.89 8.10 -11.95
C LEU A 1051 -50.45 6.88 -12.76
N LYS A 1052 -50.24 7.04 -14.07
CA LYS A 1052 -49.76 5.98 -14.97
C LYS A 1052 -48.37 5.43 -14.64
N LYS A 1053 -47.56 6.15 -13.86
CA LYS A 1053 -46.27 5.64 -13.37
C LYS A 1053 -46.42 4.77 -12.12
N LYS A 1054 -47.39 5.08 -11.26
CA LYS A 1054 -47.58 4.43 -9.95
C LYS A 1054 -48.64 3.31 -9.98
N PHE A 1055 -49.55 3.34 -10.95
CA PHE A 1055 -50.62 2.34 -11.12
C PHE A 1055 -50.62 1.72 -12.52
N LYS A 1056 -50.92 0.42 -12.59
CA LYS A 1056 -51.36 -0.27 -13.80
C LYS A 1056 -52.86 -0.04 -13.99
N ILE A 1057 -53.24 0.40 -15.18
CA ILE A 1057 -54.63 0.66 -15.55
C ILE A 1057 -55.10 -0.50 -16.45
N ASN A 1058 -56.02 -1.33 -15.96
CA ASN A 1058 -56.63 -2.36 -16.81
C ASN A 1058 -58.04 -1.90 -17.19
N SER A 1059 -58.26 -1.64 -18.48
CA SER A 1059 -59.59 -1.38 -19.04
C SER A 1059 -60.15 -2.67 -19.62
N GLY A 1060 -61.26 -3.18 -19.08
CA GLY A 1060 -61.95 -4.34 -19.63
C GLY A 1060 -62.56 -4.03 -21.00
N ILE A 1061 -61.89 -4.38 -22.08
CA ILE A 1061 -62.53 -4.44 -23.41
C ILE A 1061 -63.06 -5.87 -23.57
N SER A 1062 -64.34 -6.08 -23.21
CA SER A 1062 -65.10 -7.20 -23.73
C SER A 1062 -65.65 -6.78 -25.10
N GLY A 1063 -65.20 -7.43 -26.16
CA GLY A 1063 -65.69 -7.18 -27.51
C GLY A 1063 -67.12 -7.70 -27.69
N ASN A 1064 -68.09 -6.80 -27.84
CA ASN A 1064 -69.06 -6.82 -28.95
C ASN A 1064 -70.04 -5.65 -28.84
N MET A 1065 -70.56 -5.24 -30.01
CA MET A 1065 -71.54 -4.18 -30.22
C MET A 1065 -72.77 -4.35 -29.31
N GLU A 1066 -73.13 -3.30 -28.57
CA GLU A 1066 -74.24 -2.38 -28.82
C GLU A 1066 -74.39 -1.46 -27.59
N ARG A 1067 -74.75 -0.20 -27.83
CA ARG A 1067 -74.93 0.80 -26.79
C ARG A 1067 -76.12 0.42 -25.89
N GLN A 1068 -75.86 0.08 -24.63
CA GLN A 1068 -76.80 0.23 -23.53
C GLN A 1068 -76.03 0.39 -22.20
N HIS A 1069 -76.51 1.30 -21.36
CA HIS A 1069 -75.97 1.71 -20.07
C HIS A 1069 -75.40 0.56 -19.20
N CYS A 1070 -74.09 0.56 -18.93
CA CYS A 1070 -73.46 0.17 -17.65
C CYS A 1070 -71.93 0.39 -17.74
N GLY A 1071 -71.29 0.73 -16.62
CA GLY A 1071 -69.92 1.26 -16.52
C GLY A 1071 -68.81 0.38 -17.09
N GLN A 1072 -67.77 1.01 -17.62
CA GLN A 1072 -66.50 0.34 -17.90
C GLN A 1072 -65.75 0.18 -16.57
N ASP A 1073 -65.62 -1.04 -16.06
CA ASP A 1073 -64.84 -1.28 -14.83
C ASP A 1073 -63.36 -0.90 -15.05
N ILE A 1074 -62.97 0.29 -14.57
CA ILE A 1074 -61.58 0.73 -14.51
C ILE A 1074 -60.95 0.16 -13.24
N SER A 1075 -60.03 -0.80 -13.39
CA SER A 1075 -59.24 -1.29 -12.25
C SER A 1075 -57.86 -0.63 -12.23
N LEU A 1076 -57.48 -0.14 -11.05
CA LEU A 1076 -56.20 0.49 -10.78
C LEU A 1076 -55.43 -0.35 -9.76
N GLU A 1077 -54.32 -0.93 -10.18
CA GLU A 1077 -53.45 -1.73 -9.31
C GLU A 1077 -52.12 -1.01 -9.11
N VAL A 1078 -51.67 -0.88 -7.86
CA VAL A 1078 -50.37 -0.26 -7.56
C VAL A 1078 -49.26 -1.14 -8.14
N CYS A 1079 -48.33 -0.51 -8.88
CA CYS A 1079 -47.18 -1.18 -9.49
C CYS A 1079 -46.30 -1.84 -8.41
N GLY A 1080 -45.96 -3.12 -8.60
CA GLY A 1080 -45.08 -3.87 -7.69
C GLY A 1080 -43.77 -3.16 -7.33
N PRO A 1081 -43.00 -2.61 -8.30
CA PRO A 1081 -41.78 -1.86 -8.01
C PRO A 1081 -42.00 -0.61 -7.15
N THR A 1082 -43.17 0.01 -7.22
CA THR A 1082 -43.54 1.18 -6.41
C THR A 1082 -43.81 0.80 -4.95
N ILE A 1083 -44.22 -0.44 -4.69
CA ILE A 1083 -44.43 -0.95 -3.32
C ILE A 1083 -43.12 -1.44 -2.70
N VAL A 1084 -42.14 -1.85 -3.50
CA VAL A 1084 -40.83 -2.20 -2.95
C VAL A 1084 -40.16 -0.98 -2.30
N GLU A 1085 -40.35 0.24 -2.83
CA GLU A 1085 -39.74 1.49 -2.31
C GLU A 1085 -40.12 1.85 -0.86
N ILE A 1086 -41.21 1.29 -0.33
CA ILE A 1086 -41.70 1.56 1.03
C ILE A 1086 -41.33 0.44 2.02
N TRP A 1087 -40.79 -0.69 1.55
CA TRP A 1087 -40.46 -1.82 2.41
C TRP A 1087 -39.15 -1.57 3.18
N PRO A 1088 -39.03 -1.96 4.46
CA PRO A 1088 -37.80 -1.80 5.23
C PRO A 1088 -36.61 -2.49 4.54
N ASN A 1089 -35.52 -1.76 4.34
CA ASN A 1089 -34.29 -2.20 3.64
C ASN A 1089 -34.36 -2.29 2.10
N SER A 1090 -35.38 -1.72 1.44
CA SER A 1090 -35.39 -1.61 -0.03
C SER A 1090 -34.22 -0.76 -0.50
N SER A 1091 -33.31 -1.37 -1.25
CA SER A 1091 -32.01 -0.80 -1.59
C SER A 1091 -32.04 0.19 -2.75
N SER A 1092 -33.22 0.70 -3.15
CA SER A 1092 -33.29 1.83 -4.08
C SER A 1092 -32.58 3.00 -3.43
N SER A 1093 -31.44 3.40 -3.98
CA SER A 1093 -30.57 4.46 -3.50
C SER A 1093 -31.37 5.59 -2.85
N VAL A 1094 -31.36 5.64 -1.52
CA VAL A 1094 -31.78 6.79 -0.72
C VAL A 1094 -30.69 7.86 -0.84
N ASN A 1095 -30.38 8.25 -2.09
CA ASN A 1095 -29.91 9.59 -2.34
C ASN A 1095 -31.06 10.47 -1.92
N THR A 1096 -30.95 11.09 -0.73
CA THR A 1096 -31.48 12.43 -0.42
C THR A 1096 -32.72 12.82 -1.23
N LYS A 1097 -33.79 12.02 -1.18
CA LYS A 1097 -35.08 12.46 -1.68
C LYS A 1097 -35.70 13.19 -0.51
N ASP A 1098 -35.56 14.51 -0.51
CA ASP A 1098 -36.27 15.42 0.41
C ASP A 1098 -37.80 15.42 0.16
N PHE A 1099 -38.33 14.42 -0.57
CA PHE A 1099 -39.71 14.32 -1.01
C PHE A 1099 -40.20 12.88 -1.19
N PHE A 1100 -41.24 12.49 -0.44
CA PHE A 1100 -41.90 11.17 -0.51
C PHE A 1100 -43.25 11.27 -1.23
N LEU A 1101 -43.30 10.79 -2.47
CA LEU A 1101 -44.52 10.76 -3.28
C LEU A 1101 -45.13 9.35 -3.30
N THR A 1102 -46.23 9.17 -2.56
CA THR A 1102 -46.91 7.87 -2.44
C THR A 1102 -47.91 7.67 -3.59
N PRO A 1103 -48.25 6.42 -3.94
CA PRO A 1103 -49.31 6.13 -4.91
C PRO A 1103 -50.64 6.77 -4.53
N TRP A 1104 -51.01 6.69 -3.25
CA TRP A 1104 -52.26 7.20 -2.74
C TRP A 1104 -52.36 8.72 -2.81
N ASN A 1105 -51.27 9.45 -2.58
CA ASN A 1105 -51.30 10.91 -2.75
C ASN A 1105 -51.45 11.31 -4.23
N VAL A 1106 -50.81 10.58 -5.15
CA VAL A 1106 -51.00 10.78 -6.59
C VAL A 1106 -52.45 10.52 -7.00
N LEU A 1107 -53.07 9.46 -6.45
CA LEU A 1107 -54.47 9.15 -6.69
C LEU A 1107 -55.41 10.23 -6.14
N ARG A 1108 -55.19 10.68 -4.90
CA ARG A 1108 -55.93 11.78 -4.27
C ARG A 1108 -55.93 13.02 -5.16
N CYS A 1109 -54.75 13.50 -5.53
CA CYS A 1109 -54.59 14.69 -6.39
C CYS A 1109 -55.25 14.48 -7.77
N TYR A 1110 -55.13 13.29 -8.37
CA TYR A 1110 -55.79 12.99 -9.64
C TYR A 1110 -57.31 13.09 -9.54
N LEU A 1111 -57.91 12.53 -8.48
CA LEU A 1111 -59.36 12.60 -8.25
C LEU A 1111 -59.82 14.05 -7.97
N GLU A 1112 -59.08 14.81 -7.16
CA GLU A 1112 -59.36 16.24 -6.94
C GLU A 1112 -59.35 17.06 -8.25
N SER A 1113 -58.36 16.82 -9.13
CA SER A 1113 -58.33 17.47 -10.45
C SER A 1113 -59.42 17.00 -11.39
N THR A 1114 -59.79 15.72 -11.32
CA THR A 1114 -60.90 15.16 -12.12
C THR A 1114 -62.20 15.85 -11.74
N LEU A 1115 -62.44 16.03 -10.45
CA LEU A 1115 -63.59 16.77 -9.93
C LEU A 1115 -63.59 18.24 -10.38
N GLN A 1116 -62.47 18.96 -10.21
CA GLN A 1116 -62.36 20.37 -10.62
C GLN A 1116 -62.64 20.56 -12.12
N VAL A 1117 -62.05 19.72 -12.98
CA VAL A 1117 -62.25 19.81 -14.43
C VAL A 1117 -63.67 19.42 -14.83
N ALA A 1118 -64.28 18.44 -14.16
CA ALA A 1118 -65.68 18.08 -14.39
C ALA A 1118 -66.63 19.25 -14.06
N MET A 1119 -66.42 19.93 -12.94
CA MET A 1119 -67.17 21.13 -12.57
C MET A 1119 -67.00 22.25 -13.62
N MET A 1120 -65.79 22.45 -14.14
CA MET A 1120 -65.57 23.45 -15.19
C MET A 1120 -66.26 23.08 -16.51
N HIS A 1121 -66.31 21.80 -16.88
CA HIS A 1121 -67.08 21.33 -18.03
C HIS A 1121 -68.58 21.62 -17.86
N GLU A 1122 -69.11 21.39 -16.67
CA GLU A 1122 -70.50 21.71 -16.32
C GLU A 1122 -70.76 23.21 -16.47
N LEU A 1123 -69.89 24.06 -15.92
CA LEU A 1123 -70.02 25.53 -15.99
C LEU A 1123 -69.89 26.10 -17.40
N ILE A 1124 -69.13 25.46 -18.29
CA ILE A 1124 -69.00 25.85 -19.71
C ILE A 1124 -70.17 25.30 -20.56
N GLY A 1125 -71.07 24.50 -19.96
CA GLY A 1125 -72.25 23.93 -20.62
C GLY A 1125 -72.02 22.58 -21.30
N ASN A 1126 -70.86 21.95 -21.08
CA ASN A 1126 -70.56 20.60 -21.59
C ASN A 1126 -70.90 19.54 -20.52
N GLY A 1127 -72.19 19.34 -20.28
CA GLY A 1127 -72.68 18.38 -19.28
C GLY A 1127 -72.34 16.92 -19.57
N ALA A 1128 -72.12 16.54 -20.84
CA ALA A 1128 -71.76 15.18 -21.21
C ALA A 1128 -70.33 14.81 -20.76
N GLU A 1129 -69.36 15.70 -21.01
CA GLU A 1129 -67.98 15.48 -20.55
C GLU A 1129 -67.86 15.56 -19.02
N ALA A 1130 -68.63 16.46 -18.40
CA ALA A 1130 -68.73 16.53 -16.94
C ALA A 1130 -69.22 15.20 -16.35
N GLU A 1131 -70.26 14.61 -16.92
CA GLU A 1131 -70.79 13.31 -16.51
C GLU A 1131 -69.74 12.19 -16.63
N VAL A 1132 -69.03 12.10 -17.75
CA VAL A 1132 -67.98 11.07 -17.97
C VAL A 1132 -66.88 11.16 -16.91
N LEU A 1133 -66.40 12.37 -16.60
CA LEU A 1133 -65.36 12.58 -15.60
C LEU A 1133 -65.85 12.26 -14.19
N LEU A 1134 -67.08 12.66 -13.84
CA LEU A 1134 -67.65 12.36 -12.52
C LEU A 1134 -67.89 10.85 -12.34
N GLN A 1135 -68.40 10.18 -13.38
CA GLN A 1135 -68.62 8.74 -13.38
C GLN A 1135 -67.29 7.97 -13.27
N THR A 1136 -66.27 8.39 -14.02
CA THR A 1136 -64.91 7.82 -13.92
C THR A 1136 -64.35 7.98 -12.50
N GLY A 1137 -64.52 9.16 -11.90
CA GLY A 1137 -64.10 9.42 -10.52
C GLY A 1137 -64.85 8.54 -9.50
N LYS A 1138 -66.17 8.38 -9.68
CA LYS A 1138 -67.02 7.51 -8.85
C LYS A 1138 -66.60 6.04 -8.95
N GLU A 1139 -66.35 5.53 -10.14
CA GLU A 1139 -65.92 4.14 -10.38
C GLU A 1139 -64.58 3.83 -9.71
N ILE A 1140 -63.58 4.69 -9.89
CA ILE A 1140 -62.28 4.56 -9.24
C ILE A 1140 -62.42 4.60 -7.70
N SER A 1141 -63.26 5.50 -7.20
CA SER A 1141 -63.48 5.65 -5.77
C SER A 1141 -64.18 4.42 -5.18
N ASN A 1142 -65.19 3.87 -5.86
CA ASN A 1142 -65.88 2.65 -5.45
C ASN A 1142 -64.94 1.43 -5.48
N PHE A 1143 -64.10 1.31 -6.52
CA PHE A 1143 -63.16 0.20 -6.66
C PHE A 1143 -62.18 0.09 -5.48
N HIS A 1144 -61.71 1.23 -4.97
CA HIS A 1144 -60.80 1.31 -3.82
C HIS A 1144 -61.53 1.52 -2.48
N GLY A 1145 -62.86 1.64 -2.48
CA GLY A 1145 -63.66 1.98 -1.30
C GLY A 1145 -63.20 3.29 -0.65
N LEU A 1146 -63.07 4.37 -1.43
CA LEU A 1146 -62.64 5.70 -0.97
C LEU A 1146 -63.87 6.55 -0.63
N SER A 1147 -64.40 6.39 0.58
CA SER A 1147 -65.70 6.93 0.98
C SER A 1147 -65.86 8.43 0.73
N VAL A 1148 -64.82 9.24 1.00
CA VAL A 1148 -64.83 10.70 0.79
C VAL A 1148 -65.09 11.04 -0.68
N PHE A 1149 -64.32 10.44 -1.60
CA PHE A 1149 -64.48 10.71 -3.03
C PHE A 1149 -65.76 10.09 -3.60
N CYS A 1150 -66.17 8.91 -3.13
CA CYS A 1150 -67.45 8.31 -3.52
C CYS A 1150 -68.62 9.26 -3.22
N ILE A 1151 -68.67 9.81 -2.00
CA ILE A 1151 -69.73 10.75 -1.59
C ILE A 1151 -69.69 12.00 -2.47
N VAL A 1152 -68.51 12.58 -2.69
CA VAL A 1152 -68.35 13.81 -3.46
C VAL A 1152 -68.76 13.62 -4.93
N PHE A 1153 -68.22 12.62 -5.63
CA PHE A 1153 -68.55 12.36 -7.03
C PHE A 1153 -70.04 12.04 -7.23
N THR A 1154 -70.60 11.21 -6.35
CA THR A 1154 -72.03 10.85 -6.39
C THR A 1154 -72.92 12.08 -6.13
N SER A 1155 -72.54 12.96 -5.19
CA SER A 1155 -73.28 14.19 -4.91
C SER A 1155 -73.27 15.15 -6.11
N PHE A 1156 -72.13 15.32 -6.77
CA PHE A 1156 -72.02 16.16 -7.97
C PHE A 1156 -72.72 15.54 -9.19
N LEU A 1157 -72.73 14.21 -9.34
CA LEU A 1157 -73.55 13.52 -10.35
C LEU A 1157 -75.04 13.81 -10.13
N GLY A 1158 -75.52 13.67 -8.88
CA GLY A 1158 -76.89 14.01 -8.52
C GLY A 1158 -77.25 15.46 -8.84
N GLN A 1159 -76.35 16.41 -8.54
CA GLN A 1159 -76.53 17.82 -8.90
C GLN A 1159 -76.59 18.05 -10.41
N LEU A 1160 -75.71 17.39 -11.19
CA LEU A 1160 -75.69 17.46 -12.64
C LEU A 1160 -76.98 16.89 -13.25
N TYR A 1161 -77.48 15.77 -12.74
CA TYR A 1161 -78.74 15.17 -13.17
C TYR A 1161 -79.95 16.03 -12.83
N CYS A 1162 -80.00 16.64 -11.63
CA CYS A 1162 -81.00 17.65 -11.29
C CYS A 1162 -81.00 18.81 -12.30
N LYS A 1163 -79.84 19.35 -12.66
CA LYS A 1163 -79.72 20.44 -13.66
C LYS A 1163 -80.16 20.00 -15.06
N ARG A 1164 -80.04 18.71 -15.39
CA ARG A 1164 -80.50 18.10 -16.65
C ARG A 1164 -81.94 17.57 -16.61
N GLN A 1165 -82.66 17.76 -15.50
CA GLN A 1165 -84.03 17.27 -15.27
C GLN A 1165 -84.17 15.74 -15.30
N LEU A 1166 -83.11 15.01 -14.96
CA LEU A 1166 -83.06 13.56 -14.79
C LEU A 1166 -83.30 13.23 -13.31
N TRP A 1167 -84.56 13.32 -12.87
CA TRP A 1167 -84.90 13.31 -11.44
C TRP A 1167 -84.68 11.95 -10.77
N ASP A 1168 -84.98 10.84 -11.47
CA ASP A 1168 -84.84 9.49 -10.92
C ASP A 1168 -83.36 9.12 -10.72
N GLU A 1169 -82.51 9.44 -11.69
CA GLU A 1169 -81.06 9.27 -11.61
C GLU A 1169 -80.46 10.16 -10.52
N ALA A 1170 -80.92 11.42 -10.43
CA ALA A 1170 -80.47 12.34 -9.39
C ALA A 1170 -80.82 11.84 -7.97
N GLU A 1171 -82.05 11.35 -7.78
CA GLU A 1171 -82.49 10.79 -6.51
C GLU A 1171 -81.69 9.54 -6.13
N SER A 1172 -81.47 8.63 -7.09
CA SER A 1172 -80.65 7.42 -6.89
C SER A 1172 -79.23 7.76 -6.42
N GLU A 1173 -78.56 8.70 -7.10
CA GLU A 1173 -77.23 9.17 -6.73
C GLU A 1173 -77.23 9.81 -5.32
N LEU A 1174 -78.13 10.75 -5.05
CA LEU A 1174 -78.17 11.44 -3.76
C LEU A 1174 -78.53 10.51 -2.59
N ASN A 1175 -79.39 9.51 -2.82
CA ASN A 1175 -79.70 8.48 -1.84
C ASN A 1175 -78.48 7.58 -1.58
N TYR A 1176 -77.75 7.17 -2.61
CA TYR A 1176 -76.50 6.42 -2.45
C TYR A 1176 -75.45 7.21 -1.65
N ALA A 1177 -75.27 8.50 -1.94
CA ALA A 1177 -74.38 9.37 -1.17
C ALA A 1177 -74.82 9.47 0.30
N ARG A 1178 -76.12 9.60 0.56
CA ARG A 1178 -76.68 9.64 1.92
C ARG A 1178 -76.44 8.33 2.68
N ASP A 1179 -76.59 7.19 2.02
CA ASP A 1179 -76.39 5.89 2.66
C ASP A 1179 -74.92 5.64 3.00
N LEU A 1180 -73.99 6.09 2.14
CA LEU A 1180 -72.55 6.07 2.45
C LEU A 1180 -72.22 6.91 3.70
N VAL A 1181 -72.81 8.10 3.83
CA VAL A 1181 -72.64 8.96 5.02
C VAL A 1181 -73.19 8.31 6.29
N LYS A 1182 -74.32 7.59 6.20
CA LYS A 1182 -74.95 6.93 7.35
C LYS A 1182 -74.23 5.66 7.79
N ASN A 1183 -73.72 4.88 6.84
CA ASN A 1183 -73.15 3.56 7.10
C ASN A 1183 -71.67 3.62 7.50
N ASP A 1184 -70.96 4.71 7.17
CA ASP A 1184 -69.55 4.85 7.47
C ASP A 1184 -69.35 5.70 8.75
N ALA A 1185 -69.44 5.02 9.90
CA ALA A 1185 -69.31 5.60 11.24
C ALA A 1185 -67.94 6.32 11.47
N THR A 1186 -66.97 6.06 10.60
CA THR A 1186 -65.61 6.60 10.68
C THR A 1186 -65.40 7.92 9.94
N ILE A 1187 -66.33 8.35 9.08
CA ILE A 1187 -66.17 9.62 8.36
C ILE A 1187 -66.48 10.77 9.33
N SER A 1188 -65.43 11.48 9.75
CA SER A 1188 -65.58 12.75 10.45
C SER A 1188 -65.96 13.84 9.43
N LEU A 1189 -67.20 13.82 8.93
CA LEU A 1189 -67.70 14.82 7.99
C LEU A 1189 -67.81 16.18 8.70
N PHE A 1190 -66.86 17.06 8.43
CA PHE A 1190 -67.12 18.50 8.51
C PHE A 1190 -67.95 18.90 7.30
N ALA A 1191 -68.99 19.70 7.57
CA ALA A 1191 -69.99 20.18 6.62
C ALA A 1191 -69.43 20.46 5.22
N TRP A 1192 -69.76 19.56 4.30
CA TRP A 1192 -69.75 19.77 2.85
C TRP A 1192 -71.19 19.99 2.39
#